data_AF-A0A7C6ZRP8-F1
#
_entry.id   AF-A0A7C6ZRP8-F1
#
_cell.length_a   1.000
_cell.length_b   1.000
_cell.length_c   1.000
_cell.angle_alpha   90.00
_cell.angle_beta   90.00
_cell.angle_gamma   90.00
#
_symmetry.space_group_name_H-M   'P 1'
#
loop_
_entity.id
_entity.type
_entity.pdbx_description
1 polymer ?
#
loop_
_entity_poly.entity_id
_entity_poly.type
_entity_poly.pdbx_seq_one_letter_code
_entity_poly.pdbx_strand_id
1 'polypeptide(L)'
;MNRSDRFGQRCRLSIPGILALILSLLWLLLTLPLRPCDGCGAAPIPATMLTPGVVTSVDSPPFVYSPGWQVSATGADPTEPGDPFMEPAGVITFTYTGETLWLLLAPGDYWAYLYATVDGRPANRLANIAGNHNGAGAAAGYITLLAPELADKPDADRLRWVEVHRAPPATGGHTVRLEFWRGWGQTPLRAVAVDPPPAALYPSAARRPLWDAPLWPGMLFMLAGLVLLMLALGQHPRLHRAMQTPTPDIAWLRCSDALAMRLSWGGLALGAILIVIGSANALWPVTLAGVAVLGLAGLLRPALWLGTLLFALPFAYAVDLSLLPGRAIGVVDVGVLGGAAILVGHWGLRWLSGEEEILPGIRLEGTQRTILLLLALLVGWALVASVDARYPALALREWRVIFFYALIFALTLIGVLWRSRRQEHDRWLLVVGWLLGATTVAMIGLWGFASGQGFVSTAEGVRRVQALYDSANNLALYLDRTLAVTLALALFGHKGRWRLGWAALAVVQGLAWLLTFSKGALLLAAPAMLLVLGVGGFWLLRRRGESTRPLIGLAILAAVGGLALLPFLGAERFQRLLDFEQGTGFLRLQLWRSAWQMAVEHPLLGVGPDQFLYLYRSHYLLPQAWQEPNLNHPHNLFLDWWTRLGVVGLALGLGWLGAGVWGVWRWLRRTLVHAHTAALALGCLAAAAAGLAHGLIDVSYALSDLMLVWVLLFHLGAAAPEA
;
A
#
# COMPACT_ATOMS: atom_id res chain seq x y z
N MET A 1 8.74 43.50 16.88
CA MET A 1 8.52 42.33 17.75
C MET A 1 9.64 42.22 18.78
N ASN A 2 9.28 42.41 20.05
CA ASN A 2 10.20 42.58 21.17
C ASN A 2 10.91 41.26 21.53
N ARG A 3 12.09 41.31 22.19
CA ARG A 3 12.84 40.10 22.61
C ARG A 3 12.03 39.20 23.58
N SER A 4 11.11 39.77 24.35
CA SER A 4 10.22 39.05 25.27
C SER A 4 9.19 38.17 24.53
N ASP A 5 8.60 38.64 23.44
CA ASP A 5 7.60 37.89 22.65
C ASP A 5 8.19 36.62 22.04
N ARG A 6 9.44 36.70 21.56
CA ARG A 6 10.15 35.55 20.99
C ARG A 6 10.57 34.51 22.03
N PHE A 7 10.72 34.90 23.29
CA PHE A 7 11.00 33.94 24.37
C PHE A 7 9.71 33.22 24.80
N GLY A 8 8.60 33.95 24.91
CA GLY A 8 7.27 33.39 25.21
C GLY A 8 6.77 32.40 24.15
N GLN A 9 6.97 32.67 22.85
CA GLN A 9 6.60 31.72 21.79
C GLN A 9 7.41 30.41 21.80
N ARG A 10 8.68 30.44 22.25
CA ARG A 10 9.55 29.24 22.29
C ARG A 10 9.12 28.25 23.36
N CYS A 11 8.90 28.73 24.58
CA CYS A 11 8.40 27.90 25.67
C CYS A 11 7.02 27.31 25.35
N ARG A 12 6.21 27.98 24.52
CA ARG A 12 4.87 27.49 24.13
C ARG A 12 4.87 26.20 23.30
N LEU A 13 5.93 25.87 22.55
CA LEU A 13 5.99 24.66 21.73
C LEU A 13 6.99 23.62 22.24
N SER A 14 8.12 24.04 22.81
CA SER A 14 9.13 23.10 23.30
C SER A 14 8.67 22.33 24.54
N ILE A 15 7.99 23.00 25.48
CA ILE A 15 7.47 22.37 26.71
C ILE A 15 6.45 21.27 26.39
N PRO A 16 5.36 21.52 25.62
CA PRO A 16 4.43 20.45 25.27
C PRO A 16 5.08 19.36 24.42
N GLY A 17 6.06 19.70 23.58
CA GLY A 17 6.84 18.72 22.82
C GLY A 17 7.62 17.76 23.71
N ILE A 18 8.36 18.28 24.70
CA ILE A 18 9.09 17.47 25.69
C ILE A 18 8.13 16.63 26.53
N LEU A 19 7.04 17.24 27.02
CA LEU A 19 6.02 16.53 27.80
C LEU A 19 5.41 15.36 27.01
N ALA A 20 5.10 15.55 25.72
CA ALA A 20 4.61 14.50 24.86
C ALA A 20 5.64 13.36 24.69
N LEU A 21 6.93 13.67 24.55
CA LEU A 21 7.97 12.63 24.51
C LEU A 21 8.12 11.87 25.85
N ILE A 22 8.00 12.56 26.99
CA ILE A 22 8.01 11.92 28.31
C ILE A 22 6.81 10.98 28.45
N LEU A 23 5.62 11.43 28.08
CA LEU A 23 4.40 10.61 28.10
C LEU A 23 4.50 9.41 27.15
N SER A 24 5.08 9.60 25.97
CA SER A 24 5.38 8.51 25.04
C SER A 24 6.31 7.47 25.64
N LEU A 25 7.44 7.90 26.21
CA LEU A 25 8.42 7.01 26.83
C LEU A 25 7.79 6.23 27.99
N LEU A 26 7.05 6.92 28.86
CA LEU A 26 6.34 6.28 29.97
C LEU A 26 5.32 5.26 29.46
N TRP A 27 4.50 5.62 28.47
CA TRP A 27 3.52 4.72 27.87
C TRP A 27 4.18 3.46 27.33
N LEU A 28 5.17 3.63 26.44
CA LEU A 28 5.86 2.51 25.80
C LEU A 28 6.58 1.61 26.80
N LEU A 29 7.19 2.17 27.85
CA LEU A 29 7.82 1.38 28.92
C LEU A 29 6.80 0.53 29.70
N LEU A 30 5.57 1.03 29.86
CA LEU A 30 4.50 0.30 30.55
C LEU A 30 3.85 -0.75 29.66
N THR A 31 3.74 -0.50 28.35
CA THR A 31 2.98 -1.35 27.42
C THR A 31 3.83 -2.33 26.61
N LEU A 32 5.15 -2.16 26.54
CA LEU A 32 5.99 -3.13 25.84
C LEU A 32 6.14 -4.43 26.65
N PRO A 33 6.07 -5.61 26.00
CA PRO A 33 6.19 -6.90 26.66
C PRO A 33 7.65 -7.21 27.02
N LEU A 34 8.14 -6.58 28.09
CA LEU A 34 9.54 -6.70 28.52
C LEU A 34 9.74 -7.70 29.66
N ARG A 35 8.70 -8.00 30.45
CA ARG A 35 8.82 -8.87 31.63
C ARG A 35 8.66 -10.34 31.25
N PRO A 36 9.53 -11.26 31.71
CA PRO A 36 9.25 -12.68 31.59
C PRO A 36 7.97 -13.01 32.36
N CYS A 37 7.20 -13.96 31.84
CA CYS A 37 5.97 -14.39 32.49
C CYS A 37 6.18 -15.69 33.25
N ASP A 38 6.49 -15.58 34.54
CA ASP A 38 6.57 -16.72 35.44
C ASP A 38 5.16 -17.30 35.63
N GLY A 39 4.96 -18.58 35.29
CA GLY A 39 3.65 -19.25 35.37
C GLY A 39 2.69 -18.96 34.21
N CYS A 40 3.18 -18.45 33.07
CA CYS A 40 2.38 -18.41 31.85
C CYS A 40 2.12 -19.82 31.28
N GLY A 41 0.97 -19.96 30.63
CA GLY A 41 0.55 -21.20 29.99
C GLY A 41 -0.03 -22.16 31.01
N ALA A 42 -1.32 -22.43 30.90
CA ALA A 42 -1.96 -23.49 31.67
C ALA A 42 -1.93 -24.79 30.88
N ALA A 43 -1.53 -25.88 31.53
CA ALA A 43 -1.76 -27.22 31.01
C ALA A 43 -3.26 -27.52 31.12
N PRO A 44 -3.97 -27.84 30.02
CA PRO A 44 -5.36 -28.24 30.08
C PRO A 44 -5.50 -29.53 30.90
N ILE A 45 -6.45 -29.56 31.83
CA ILE A 45 -6.73 -30.73 32.67
C ILE A 45 -8.20 -31.17 32.56
N PRO A 46 -8.53 -32.45 32.76
CA PRO A 46 -9.91 -32.89 32.71
C PRO A 46 -10.79 -32.19 33.76
N ALA A 47 -11.99 -31.74 33.37
CA ALA A 47 -12.94 -31.07 34.25
C ALA A 47 -14.36 -31.64 34.12
N THR A 48 -15.07 -31.80 35.23
CA THR A 48 -16.45 -32.31 35.22
C THR A 48 -17.50 -31.25 34.89
N MET A 49 -17.17 -29.96 35.05
CA MET A 49 -18.03 -28.82 34.74
C MET A 49 -17.19 -27.66 34.19
N LEU A 50 -17.77 -26.89 33.26
CA LEU A 50 -17.15 -25.70 32.66
C LEU A 50 -17.61 -24.46 33.43
N THR A 51 -16.80 -24.03 34.38
CA THR A 51 -17.06 -22.92 35.32
C THR A 51 -15.92 -21.89 35.30
N PRO A 52 -16.05 -20.71 35.92
CA PRO A 52 -15.02 -19.69 35.84
C PRO A 52 -13.65 -20.17 36.37
N GLY A 53 -12.59 -19.85 35.64
CA GLY A 53 -11.21 -20.24 35.93
C GLY A 53 -10.78 -21.58 35.34
N VAL A 54 -11.69 -22.35 34.73
CA VAL A 54 -11.38 -23.67 34.17
C VAL A 54 -10.61 -23.54 32.85
N VAL A 55 -9.48 -24.24 32.76
CA VAL A 55 -8.75 -24.52 31.51
C VAL A 55 -8.71 -26.02 31.33
N THR A 56 -9.45 -26.55 30.36
CA THR A 56 -9.73 -27.97 30.30
C THR A 56 -9.38 -28.63 28.98
N SER A 57 -8.95 -29.89 29.08
CA SER A 57 -8.75 -30.77 27.94
C SER A 57 -10.09 -31.20 27.36
N VAL A 58 -10.09 -31.42 26.05
CA VAL A 58 -11.32 -31.68 25.28
C VAL A 58 -11.89 -33.09 25.49
N ASP A 59 -11.14 -34.01 26.09
CA ASP A 59 -11.62 -35.32 26.53
C ASP A 59 -12.48 -35.27 27.81
N SER A 60 -12.79 -34.07 28.31
CA SER A 60 -13.60 -33.88 29.50
C SER A 60 -15.09 -34.23 29.31
N PRO A 61 -15.79 -34.74 30.36
CA PRO A 61 -17.20 -35.14 30.29
C PRO A 61 -18.22 -34.12 29.74
N PRO A 62 -18.07 -32.78 29.90
CA PRO A 62 -19.05 -31.82 29.39
C PRO A 62 -19.17 -31.74 27.87
N PHE A 63 -18.20 -32.26 27.11
CA PHE A 63 -18.19 -32.17 25.65
C PHE A 63 -18.94 -33.34 25.00
N VAL A 64 -19.97 -33.02 24.23
CA VAL A 64 -20.72 -34.00 23.44
C VAL A 64 -20.30 -33.88 21.98
N TYR A 65 -19.75 -34.97 21.45
CA TYR A 65 -19.24 -35.07 20.08
C TYR A 65 -20.23 -35.77 19.16
N SER A 66 -20.34 -35.32 17.91
CA SER A 66 -20.92 -36.11 16.83
C SER A 66 -20.14 -37.42 16.61
N PRO A 67 -20.67 -38.41 15.87
CA PRO A 67 -19.86 -39.56 15.44
C PRO A 67 -18.60 -39.13 14.66
N GLY A 68 -17.53 -39.92 14.75
CA GLY A 68 -16.30 -39.72 13.95
C GLY A 68 -15.18 -38.90 14.60
N TRP A 69 -15.26 -38.56 15.89
CA TRP A 69 -14.17 -37.86 16.56
C TRP A 69 -13.14 -38.81 17.20
N GLN A 70 -11.86 -38.48 17.04
CA GLN A 70 -10.76 -39.01 17.84
C GLN A 70 -10.43 -37.98 18.92
N VAL A 71 -10.68 -38.31 20.19
CA VAL A 71 -10.55 -37.37 21.31
C VAL A 71 -9.51 -37.89 22.31
N SER A 72 -8.64 -37.00 22.76
CA SER A 72 -7.62 -37.29 23.77
C SER A 72 -7.30 -36.04 24.59
N ALA A 73 -6.47 -36.19 25.63
CA ALA A 73 -5.99 -35.06 26.43
C ALA A 73 -5.22 -34.01 25.62
N THR A 74 -4.68 -34.36 24.44
CA THR A 74 -3.92 -33.45 23.58
C THR A 74 -4.76 -32.78 22.50
N GLY A 75 -6.05 -33.13 22.38
CA GLY A 75 -6.96 -32.51 21.43
C GLY A 75 -8.02 -33.44 20.85
N ALA A 76 -8.87 -32.86 20.02
CA ALA A 76 -9.98 -33.50 19.34
C ALA A 76 -9.81 -33.34 17.83
N ASP A 77 -9.91 -34.45 17.11
CA ASP A 77 -9.73 -34.52 15.66
C ASP A 77 -10.96 -35.16 14.99
N PRO A 78 -11.68 -34.45 14.10
CA PRO A 78 -12.79 -35.03 13.37
C PRO A 78 -12.29 -35.91 12.21
N THR A 79 -13.04 -36.94 11.83
CA THR A 79 -12.81 -37.67 10.58
C THR A 79 -13.35 -36.91 9.37
N GLU A 80 -12.85 -37.22 8.18
CA GLU A 80 -13.41 -36.73 6.92
C GLU A 80 -14.88 -37.22 6.77
N PRO A 81 -15.86 -36.33 6.51
CA PRO A 81 -17.26 -36.70 6.34
C PRO A 81 -17.51 -37.27 4.93
N GLY A 82 -18.71 -37.81 4.69
CA GLY A 82 -19.08 -38.39 3.39
C GLY A 82 -19.14 -37.35 2.25
N ASP A 83 -19.60 -36.14 2.56
CA ASP A 83 -19.55 -34.99 1.63
C ASP A 83 -18.91 -33.76 2.32
N PRO A 84 -17.58 -33.56 2.18
CA PRO A 84 -16.85 -32.47 2.83
C PRO A 84 -17.20 -31.05 2.38
N PHE A 85 -18.05 -30.89 1.36
CA PHE A 85 -18.51 -29.57 0.91
C PHE A 85 -19.92 -29.24 1.40
N MET A 86 -20.73 -30.26 1.73
CA MET A 86 -22.12 -30.09 2.17
C MET A 86 -22.33 -30.42 3.65
N GLU A 87 -21.40 -31.15 4.27
CA GLU A 87 -21.51 -31.60 5.65
C GLU A 87 -20.29 -31.15 6.50
N PRO A 88 -20.50 -30.77 7.77
CA PRO A 88 -19.39 -30.52 8.67
C PRO A 88 -18.61 -31.80 8.97
N ALA A 89 -17.30 -31.67 9.18
CA ALA A 89 -16.45 -32.79 9.61
C ALA A 89 -16.82 -33.26 11.02
N GLY A 90 -17.32 -32.36 11.87
CA GLY A 90 -17.83 -32.73 13.17
C GLY A 90 -18.50 -31.59 13.93
N VAL A 91 -19.38 -31.95 14.85
CA VAL A 91 -20.09 -31.01 15.72
C VAL A 91 -19.76 -31.32 17.19
N ILE A 92 -19.49 -30.28 17.97
CA ILE A 92 -19.31 -30.36 19.42
C ILE A 92 -20.38 -29.49 20.08
N THR A 93 -21.07 -30.02 21.08
CA THR A 93 -22.02 -29.27 21.91
C THR A 93 -21.68 -29.42 23.38
N PHE A 94 -21.83 -28.33 24.14
CA PHE A 94 -21.59 -28.32 25.59
C PHE A 94 -22.24 -27.10 26.22
N THR A 95 -22.29 -27.08 27.56
CA THR A 95 -22.74 -25.92 28.32
C THR A 95 -21.64 -25.39 29.21
N TYR A 96 -21.56 -24.08 29.39
CA TYR A 96 -20.63 -23.46 30.33
C TYR A 96 -21.30 -22.37 31.16
N THR A 97 -20.75 -22.10 32.35
CA THR A 97 -21.18 -20.99 33.22
C THR A 97 -19.99 -20.05 33.43
N GLY A 98 -20.14 -18.78 33.06
CA GLY A 98 -19.06 -17.79 33.13
C GLY A 98 -19.26 -16.65 32.13
N GLU A 99 -18.36 -15.68 32.14
CA GLU A 99 -18.45 -14.49 31.28
C GLU A 99 -17.79 -14.73 29.92
N THR A 100 -16.66 -15.44 29.85
CA THR A 100 -15.85 -15.59 28.64
C THR A 100 -15.62 -17.06 28.30
N LEU A 101 -15.67 -17.36 27.01
CA LEU A 101 -15.35 -18.68 26.45
C LEU A 101 -14.20 -18.55 25.46
N TRP A 102 -13.19 -19.39 25.64
CA TRP A 102 -11.98 -19.42 24.82
C TRP A 102 -11.74 -20.81 24.26
N LEU A 103 -11.28 -20.88 23.02
CA LEU A 103 -10.87 -22.13 22.36
C LEU A 103 -9.37 -22.06 22.05
N LEU A 104 -8.63 -23.12 22.36
CA LEU A 104 -7.27 -23.29 21.89
C LEU A 104 -7.30 -24.01 20.54
N LEU A 105 -7.14 -23.24 19.47
CA LEU A 105 -7.19 -23.72 18.09
C LEU A 105 -5.78 -23.93 17.54
N ALA A 106 -5.65 -24.82 16.57
CA ALA A 106 -4.36 -25.24 16.01
C ALA A 106 -4.16 -24.81 14.54
N PRO A 107 -4.13 -23.51 14.19
CA PRO A 107 -4.01 -23.07 12.80
C PRO A 107 -2.71 -23.58 12.13
N GLY A 108 -2.76 -23.83 10.83
CA GLY A 108 -1.62 -24.37 10.09
C GLY A 108 -1.77 -24.30 8.57
N ASP A 109 -0.90 -25.00 7.84
CA ASP A 109 -0.95 -25.07 6.37
C ASP A 109 -2.01 -26.06 5.88
N TYR A 110 -3.24 -25.80 6.28
CA TYR A 110 -4.42 -26.57 5.89
C TYR A 110 -5.65 -25.67 5.92
N TRP A 111 -6.60 -25.93 5.03
CA TRP A 111 -7.82 -25.15 4.96
C TRP A 111 -8.91 -25.81 5.81
N ALA A 112 -9.24 -25.17 6.94
CA ALA A 112 -10.36 -25.51 7.79
C ALA A 112 -11.01 -24.25 8.36
N TYR A 113 -12.25 -24.40 8.82
CA TYR A 113 -13.00 -23.30 9.42
C TYR A 113 -14.00 -23.80 10.45
N LEU A 114 -14.39 -22.89 11.34
CA LEU A 114 -15.25 -23.14 12.48
C LEU A 114 -16.43 -22.16 12.44
N TYR A 115 -17.64 -22.71 12.57
CA TYR A 115 -18.81 -21.95 12.98
C TYR A 115 -19.08 -22.16 14.46
N ALA A 116 -19.31 -21.08 15.20
CA ALA A 116 -19.65 -21.12 16.61
C ALA A 116 -20.97 -20.36 16.87
N THR A 117 -21.85 -20.99 17.63
CA THR A 117 -23.06 -20.36 18.15
C THR A 117 -23.16 -20.55 19.65
N VAL A 118 -23.61 -19.51 20.34
CA VAL A 118 -23.89 -19.52 21.78
C VAL A 118 -25.33 -19.05 21.97
N ASP A 119 -26.13 -19.84 22.68
CA ASP A 119 -27.55 -19.62 22.92
C ASP A 119 -28.35 -19.39 21.62
N GLY A 120 -27.99 -20.14 20.56
CA GLY A 120 -28.60 -20.05 19.23
C GLY A 120 -28.27 -18.77 18.45
N ARG A 121 -27.32 -17.95 18.94
CA ARG A 121 -26.85 -16.73 18.27
C ARG A 121 -25.39 -16.88 17.82
N PRO A 122 -24.94 -16.09 16.82
CA PRO A 122 -23.53 -16.02 16.47
C PRO A 122 -22.65 -15.74 17.70
N ALA A 123 -21.58 -16.51 17.87
CA ALA A 123 -20.63 -16.28 18.94
C ALA A 123 -20.02 -14.86 18.78
N ASN A 124 -20.29 -13.98 19.75
CA ASN A 124 -20.17 -12.52 19.59
C ASN A 124 -18.73 -11.97 19.60
N ARG A 125 -17.72 -12.84 19.68
CA ARG A 125 -16.30 -12.49 19.52
C ARG A 125 -15.68 -13.00 18.23
N LEU A 126 -16.43 -13.76 17.43
CA LEU A 126 -16.02 -14.17 16.10
C LEU A 126 -16.69 -13.33 15.03
N ALA A 127 -16.13 -13.35 13.81
CA ALA A 127 -16.67 -12.61 12.69
C ALA A 127 -18.07 -13.11 12.33
N ASN A 128 -19.03 -12.19 12.15
CA ASN A 128 -20.37 -12.51 11.68
C ASN A 128 -20.56 -11.91 10.29
N ILE A 129 -20.01 -12.58 9.28
CA ILE A 129 -20.00 -12.07 7.91
C ILE A 129 -21.39 -12.26 7.27
N ALA A 130 -21.96 -11.17 6.75
CA ALA A 130 -23.28 -11.19 6.14
C ALA A 130 -23.37 -12.22 4.99
N GLY A 131 -24.39 -13.09 5.05
CA GLY A 131 -24.61 -14.17 4.09
C GLY A 131 -23.76 -15.42 4.32
N ASN A 132 -22.93 -15.46 5.38
CA ASN A 132 -22.19 -16.65 5.78
C ASN A 132 -22.99 -17.42 6.85
N HIS A 133 -23.54 -18.56 6.45
CA HIS A 133 -24.42 -19.37 7.31
C HIS A 133 -23.74 -20.70 7.67
N ASN A 134 -24.03 -21.22 8.86
CA ASN A 134 -23.60 -22.56 9.26
C ASN A 134 -24.38 -23.65 8.50
N GLY A 135 -24.06 -24.93 8.73
CA GLY A 135 -24.71 -26.07 8.09
C GLY A 135 -26.22 -26.20 8.36
N ALA A 136 -26.76 -25.46 9.34
CA ALA A 136 -28.20 -25.36 9.60
C ALA A 136 -28.87 -24.16 8.90
N GLY A 137 -28.15 -23.40 8.09
CA GLY A 137 -28.66 -22.19 7.42
C GLY A 137 -28.81 -20.98 8.36
N ALA A 138 -28.30 -21.03 9.58
CA ALA A 138 -28.37 -19.94 10.56
C ALA A 138 -27.09 -19.10 10.55
N ALA A 139 -27.19 -17.83 10.96
CA ALA A 139 -26.01 -17.01 11.19
C ALA A 139 -25.17 -17.59 12.35
N ALA A 140 -23.84 -17.57 12.20
CA ALA A 140 -22.92 -18.07 13.20
C ALA A 140 -21.63 -17.23 13.23
N GLY A 141 -20.96 -17.23 14.38
CA GLY A 141 -19.62 -16.66 14.47
C GLY A 141 -18.65 -17.52 13.67
N TYR A 142 -17.73 -16.92 12.95
CA TYR A 142 -16.89 -17.56 11.95
C TYR A 142 -15.41 -17.28 12.18
N ILE A 143 -14.57 -18.30 11.96
CA ILE A 143 -13.11 -18.18 11.91
C ILE A 143 -12.52 -19.28 11.02
N THR A 144 -11.40 -19.01 10.37
CA THR A 144 -10.63 -20.00 9.59
C THR A 144 -9.34 -20.41 10.32
N LEU A 145 -8.77 -21.54 9.92
CA LEU A 145 -7.54 -22.08 10.51
C LEU A 145 -6.36 -22.09 9.52
N LEU A 146 -6.53 -21.49 8.34
CA LEU A 146 -5.50 -21.43 7.32
C LEU A 146 -4.42 -20.40 7.69
N ALA A 147 -3.24 -20.91 8.02
CA ALA A 147 -2.05 -20.14 8.39
C ALA A 147 -0.74 -20.78 7.85
N PRO A 148 -0.50 -20.73 6.52
CA PRO A 148 0.73 -21.24 5.91
C PRO A 148 2.02 -20.60 6.45
N GLU A 149 1.97 -19.37 6.98
CA GLU A 149 3.16 -18.74 7.58
C GLU A 149 3.62 -19.41 8.88
N LEU A 150 2.81 -20.29 9.44
CA LEU A 150 3.10 -21.04 10.67
C LEU A 150 3.55 -22.48 10.40
N ALA A 151 3.60 -22.92 9.13
CA ALA A 151 3.88 -24.31 8.74
C ALA A 151 5.19 -24.87 9.32
N ASP A 152 6.23 -24.03 9.39
CA ASP A 152 7.57 -24.42 9.87
C ASP A 152 7.77 -24.19 11.38
N LYS A 153 6.78 -23.66 12.08
CA LYS A 153 6.90 -23.36 13.53
C LYS A 153 6.68 -24.63 14.37
N PRO A 154 7.26 -24.77 15.57
CA PRO A 154 6.87 -25.81 16.52
C PRO A 154 5.36 -25.77 16.83
N ASP A 155 4.73 -26.90 17.12
CA ASP A 155 3.28 -26.98 17.36
C ASP A 155 2.82 -26.00 18.46
N ALA A 156 3.54 -25.93 19.58
CA ALA A 156 3.28 -24.98 20.67
C ALA A 156 3.27 -23.50 20.22
N ASP A 157 4.05 -23.15 19.19
CA ASP A 157 4.12 -21.80 18.63
C ASP A 157 3.01 -21.53 17.58
N ARG A 158 2.31 -22.58 17.12
CA ARG A 158 1.16 -22.48 16.20
C ARG A 158 -0.15 -22.28 16.95
N LEU A 159 -0.30 -22.91 18.11
CA LEU A 159 -1.55 -22.89 18.88
C LEU A 159 -1.95 -21.47 19.28
N ARG A 160 -3.25 -21.15 19.17
CA ARG A 160 -3.79 -19.84 19.50
C ARG A 160 -5.05 -19.97 20.34
N TRP A 161 -5.06 -19.29 21.47
CA TRP A 161 -6.30 -19.04 22.20
C TRP A 161 -7.12 -17.98 21.46
N VAL A 162 -8.39 -18.29 21.21
CA VAL A 162 -9.36 -17.41 20.55
C VAL A 162 -10.55 -17.24 21.48
N GLU A 163 -10.84 -16.00 21.87
CA GLU A 163 -12.08 -15.67 22.58
C GLU A 163 -13.23 -15.83 21.58
N VAL A 164 -14.18 -16.72 21.85
CA VAL A 164 -15.32 -16.96 20.94
C VAL A 164 -16.60 -16.30 21.44
N HIS A 165 -16.74 -16.10 22.75
CA HIS A 165 -17.93 -15.50 23.33
C HIS A 165 -17.61 -14.72 24.60
N ARG A 166 -18.28 -13.57 24.77
CA ARG A 166 -18.35 -12.82 26.02
C ARG A 166 -19.79 -12.46 26.37
N ALA A 167 -20.26 -13.00 27.48
CA ALA A 167 -21.54 -12.66 28.07
C ALA A 167 -21.45 -11.41 28.97
N PRO A 168 -22.57 -10.69 29.18
CA PRO A 168 -22.68 -9.70 30.24
C PRO A 168 -22.45 -10.31 31.63
N PRO A 169 -22.03 -9.52 32.64
CA PRO A 169 -21.91 -10.01 34.01
C PRO A 169 -23.23 -10.60 34.53
N ALA A 170 -23.13 -11.66 35.32
CA ALA A 170 -24.26 -12.36 35.98
C ALA A 170 -25.24 -13.12 35.05
N THR A 171 -24.81 -13.57 33.88
CA THR A 171 -25.58 -14.55 33.08
C THR A 171 -25.49 -15.97 33.63
N GLY A 172 -26.55 -16.75 33.43
CA GLY A 172 -26.61 -18.17 33.79
C GLY A 172 -25.80 -19.06 32.83
N GLY A 173 -26.09 -20.37 32.83
CA GLY A 173 -25.45 -21.31 31.91
C GLY A 173 -25.76 -21.00 30.44
N HIS A 174 -24.74 -21.09 29.58
CA HIS A 174 -24.80 -20.86 28.14
C HIS A 174 -24.69 -22.18 27.38
N THR A 175 -25.44 -22.34 26.29
CA THR A 175 -25.35 -23.50 25.41
C THR A 175 -24.50 -23.18 24.19
N VAL A 176 -23.47 -23.98 23.94
CA VAL A 176 -22.51 -23.80 22.86
C VAL A 176 -22.67 -24.90 21.81
N ARG A 177 -22.65 -24.51 20.54
CA ARG A 177 -22.49 -25.43 19.41
C ARG A 177 -21.33 -24.95 18.54
N LEU A 178 -20.33 -25.82 18.39
CA LEU A 178 -19.19 -25.67 17.51
C LEU A 178 -19.34 -26.62 16.33
N GLU A 179 -19.12 -26.12 15.13
CA GLU A 179 -19.25 -26.89 13.89
C GLU A 179 -17.96 -26.73 13.08
N PHE A 180 -17.17 -27.80 13.06
CA PHE A 180 -15.88 -27.86 12.38
C PHE A 180 -16.07 -28.35 10.95
N TRP A 181 -15.55 -27.58 10.02
CA TRP A 181 -15.50 -27.92 8.61
C TRP A 181 -14.06 -28.11 8.19
N ARG A 182 -13.79 -29.27 7.58
CA ARG A 182 -12.44 -29.71 7.20
C ARG A 182 -11.51 -29.86 8.40
N GLY A 183 -10.20 -29.83 8.16
CA GLY A 183 -9.18 -29.92 9.21
C GLY A 183 -9.04 -31.29 9.86
N TRP A 184 -9.62 -32.34 9.26
CA TRP A 184 -9.40 -33.72 9.70
C TRP A 184 -7.91 -34.08 9.60
N GLY A 185 -7.43 -34.84 10.58
CA GLY A 185 -6.02 -35.21 10.72
C GLY A 185 -5.10 -34.08 11.19
N GLN A 186 -5.65 -32.93 11.60
CA GLN A 186 -4.89 -31.77 12.08
C GLN A 186 -5.13 -31.48 13.58
N THR A 187 -6.04 -32.21 14.22
CA THR A 187 -6.46 -31.99 15.61
C THR A 187 -6.77 -30.50 15.90
N PRO A 188 -7.77 -29.91 15.20
CA PRO A 188 -7.97 -28.47 15.14
C PRO A 188 -8.36 -27.81 16.47
N LEU A 189 -8.91 -28.57 17.43
CA LEU A 189 -9.24 -28.10 18.78
C LEU A 189 -8.39 -28.81 19.83
N ARG A 190 -7.69 -28.04 20.66
CA ARG A 190 -6.77 -28.55 21.69
C ARG A 190 -7.32 -28.47 23.10
N ALA A 191 -8.01 -27.38 23.42
CA ALA A 191 -8.51 -27.09 24.76
C ALA A 191 -9.64 -26.06 24.73
N VAL A 192 -10.38 -25.99 25.83
CA VAL A 192 -11.41 -24.98 26.07
C VAL A 192 -11.14 -24.33 27.42
N ALA A 193 -11.35 -23.02 27.53
CA ALA A 193 -11.24 -22.31 28.79
C ALA A 193 -12.42 -21.39 29.04
N VAL A 194 -12.81 -21.26 30.30
CA VAL A 194 -13.90 -20.41 30.78
C VAL A 194 -13.35 -19.48 31.84
N ASP A 195 -13.48 -18.17 31.63
CA ASP A 195 -12.87 -17.13 32.47
C ASP A 195 -11.44 -17.46 32.93
N PRO A 196 -10.54 -17.85 32.00
CA PRO A 196 -9.19 -18.20 32.37
C PRO A 196 -8.47 -16.99 32.98
N PRO A 197 -7.60 -17.21 33.99
CA PRO A 197 -6.70 -16.15 34.41
C PRO A 197 -5.87 -15.69 33.20
N PRO A 198 -5.61 -14.38 33.00
CA PRO A 198 -4.83 -13.91 31.85
C PRO A 198 -3.49 -14.63 31.72
N ALA A 199 -2.84 -14.95 32.87
CA ALA A 199 -2.02 -16.15 33.13
C ALA A 199 -1.92 -17.21 32.00
N ALA A 200 -3.02 -17.92 31.88
CA ALA A 200 -3.15 -19.18 31.18
C ALA A 200 -3.14 -19.06 29.66
N LEU A 201 -3.53 -17.90 29.13
CA LEU A 201 -3.73 -17.69 27.69
C LEU A 201 -2.44 -17.41 26.91
N TYR A 202 -1.33 -17.15 27.61
CA TYR A 202 -0.06 -16.83 26.97
C TYR A 202 0.81 -18.10 26.85
N PRO A 203 1.67 -18.20 25.82
CA PRO A 203 2.71 -19.22 25.76
C PRO A 203 3.59 -19.20 27.01
N SER A 204 4.10 -20.35 27.43
CA SER A 204 4.92 -20.50 28.65
C SER A 204 6.21 -19.66 28.64
N ALA A 205 6.75 -19.36 27.46
CA ALA A 205 7.94 -18.51 27.30
C ALA A 205 7.61 -17.04 26.94
N ALA A 206 6.35 -16.62 27.05
CA ALA A 206 5.93 -15.28 26.65
C ALA A 206 6.47 -14.18 27.58
N ARG A 207 6.60 -12.98 27.02
CA ARG A 207 6.81 -11.76 27.80
C ARG A 207 5.52 -10.96 27.92
N ARG A 208 5.37 -10.24 29.03
CA ARG A 208 4.18 -9.45 29.34
C ARG A 208 4.50 -7.98 29.54
N PRO A 209 3.53 -7.11 29.19
CA PRO A 209 3.63 -5.71 29.53
C PRO A 209 3.37 -5.49 31.03
N LEU A 210 3.79 -4.33 31.51
CA LEU A 210 3.46 -3.83 32.84
C LEU A 210 1.99 -3.42 32.94
N TRP A 211 1.46 -2.90 31.84
CA TRP A 211 0.09 -2.47 31.66
C TRP A 211 -0.42 -2.99 30.30
N ASP A 212 -1.47 -3.79 30.34
CA ASP A 212 -2.09 -4.37 29.14
C ASP A 212 -2.91 -3.31 28.39
N ALA A 213 -2.20 -2.51 27.60
CA ALA A 213 -2.74 -1.42 26.79
C ALA A 213 -2.00 -1.36 25.44
N PRO A 214 -2.65 -0.85 24.37
CA PRO A 214 -2.05 -0.81 23.04
C PRO A 214 -0.87 0.17 22.95
N LEU A 215 0.04 -0.04 21.99
CA LEU A 215 1.24 0.77 21.77
C LEU A 215 0.98 2.09 21.04
N TRP A 216 -0.08 2.16 20.22
CA TRP A 216 -0.35 3.29 19.35
C TRP A 216 -0.44 4.66 20.06
N PRO A 217 -0.98 4.80 21.30
CA PRO A 217 -1.02 6.10 21.97
C PRO A 217 0.40 6.62 22.27
N GLY A 218 1.30 5.72 22.69
CA GLY A 218 2.71 6.02 22.91
C GLY A 218 3.42 6.47 21.63
N MET A 219 3.11 5.83 20.49
CA MET A 219 3.62 6.23 19.18
C MET A 219 3.06 7.59 18.73
N LEU A 220 1.77 7.86 18.98
CA LEU A 220 1.14 9.14 18.65
C LEU A 220 1.76 10.29 19.45
N PHE A 221 1.98 10.11 20.75
CA PHE A 221 2.68 11.09 21.58
C PHE A 221 4.13 11.31 21.12
N MET A 222 4.82 10.25 20.66
CA MET A 222 6.17 10.37 20.11
C MET A 222 6.17 11.29 18.88
N LEU A 223 5.28 11.02 17.92
CA LEU A 223 5.17 11.81 16.70
C LEU A 223 4.78 13.27 16.99
N ALA A 224 3.79 13.49 17.86
CA ALA A 224 3.39 14.83 18.25
C ALA A 224 4.54 15.59 18.93
N GLY A 225 5.27 14.93 19.84
CA GLY A 225 6.43 15.49 20.52
C GLY A 225 7.56 15.86 19.56
N LEU A 226 7.90 14.96 18.64
CA LEU A 226 8.91 15.20 17.60
C LEU A 226 8.53 16.37 16.67
N VAL A 227 7.26 16.44 16.24
CA VAL A 227 6.77 17.55 15.40
C VAL A 227 6.82 18.88 16.14
N LEU A 228 6.35 18.93 17.38
CA LEU A 228 6.40 20.16 18.20
C LEU A 228 7.83 20.62 18.45
N LEU A 229 8.76 19.69 18.70
CA LEU A 229 10.17 20.00 18.87
C LEU A 229 10.82 20.47 17.56
N MET A 230 10.51 19.83 16.42
CA MET A 230 10.98 20.29 15.11
C MET A 230 10.50 21.71 14.80
N LEU A 231 9.22 22.02 15.08
CA LEU A 231 8.66 23.36 14.91
C LEU A 231 9.32 24.37 15.86
N ALA A 232 9.54 23.99 17.12
CA ALA A 232 10.23 24.84 18.10
C ALA A 232 11.69 25.10 17.70
N LEU A 233 12.39 24.07 17.20
CA LEU A 233 13.76 24.16 16.73
C LEU A 233 13.87 25.04 15.48
N GLY A 234 12.94 24.92 14.53
CA GLY A 234 12.86 25.78 13.34
C GLY A 234 12.66 27.26 13.68
N GLN A 235 12.06 27.58 14.83
CA GLN A 235 11.91 28.95 15.34
C GLN A 235 13.12 29.44 16.17
N HIS A 236 14.15 28.61 16.35
CA HIS A 236 15.27 28.92 17.22
C HIS A 236 16.24 29.91 16.55
N PRO A 237 16.53 31.08 17.16
CA PRO A 237 17.27 32.17 16.52
C PRO A 237 18.76 31.87 16.37
N ARG A 238 19.33 30.93 17.14
CA ARG A 238 20.71 30.46 16.91
C ARG A 238 20.76 29.52 15.73
N LEU A 239 19.72 28.70 15.53
CA LEU A 239 19.63 27.83 14.36
C LEU A 239 19.42 28.69 13.11
N HIS A 240 18.50 29.66 13.17
CA HIS A 240 18.29 30.61 12.08
C HIS A 240 19.55 31.45 11.78
N ARG A 241 20.30 31.89 12.81
CA ARG A 241 21.60 32.56 12.60
C ARG A 241 22.70 31.61 12.08
N ALA A 242 22.73 30.36 12.53
CA ALA A 242 23.66 29.36 12.01
C ALA A 242 23.33 28.99 10.55
N MET A 243 22.05 29.02 10.18
CA MET A 243 21.59 28.85 8.80
C MET A 243 21.93 30.06 7.90
N GLN A 244 22.12 31.24 8.51
CA GLN A 244 22.62 32.46 7.86
C GLN A 244 24.15 32.58 7.92
N THR A 245 24.88 31.49 8.22
CA THR A 245 26.34 31.54 8.20
C THR A 245 26.84 31.95 6.80
N PRO A 246 27.92 32.76 6.74
CA PRO A 246 28.48 33.17 5.46
C PRO A 246 28.79 31.94 4.62
N THR A 247 28.38 31.97 3.36
CA THR A 247 28.69 30.90 2.42
C THR A 247 30.21 30.86 2.20
N PRO A 248 30.89 29.73 2.42
CA PRO A 248 32.29 29.62 2.06
C PRO A 248 32.41 29.77 0.55
N ASP A 249 33.38 30.54 0.08
CA ASP A 249 33.59 30.79 -1.34
C ASP A 249 34.73 29.92 -1.89
N ILE A 250 34.45 28.62 -2.01
CA ILE A 250 35.43 27.65 -2.53
C ILE A 250 35.39 27.67 -4.06
N ALA A 251 36.15 28.59 -4.67
CA ALA A 251 36.09 28.90 -6.10
C ALA A 251 36.25 27.69 -7.05
N TRP A 252 37.02 26.66 -6.68
CA TRP A 252 37.25 25.46 -7.50
C TRP A 252 36.07 24.48 -7.54
N LEU A 253 35.06 24.66 -6.67
CA LEU A 253 33.78 23.95 -6.75
C LEU A 253 32.81 24.58 -7.75
N ARG A 254 33.10 25.79 -8.25
CA ARG A 254 32.26 26.46 -9.26
C ARG A 254 32.46 25.80 -10.62
N CYS A 255 31.47 25.03 -11.05
CA CYS A 255 31.44 24.46 -12.39
C CYS A 255 30.65 25.38 -13.32
N SER A 256 31.14 25.62 -14.55
CA SER A 256 30.32 26.31 -15.53
C SER A 256 29.07 25.49 -15.87
N ASP A 257 27.91 26.14 -16.01
CA ASP A 257 26.64 25.47 -16.32
C ASP A 257 26.72 24.61 -17.59
N ALA A 258 27.53 25.02 -18.57
CA ALA A 258 27.76 24.27 -19.80
C ALA A 258 28.55 22.98 -19.57
N LEU A 259 29.63 23.04 -18.78
CA LEU A 259 30.45 21.88 -18.44
C LEU A 259 29.68 20.90 -17.54
N ALA A 260 29.04 21.42 -16.48
CA ALA A 260 28.21 20.63 -15.58
C ALA A 260 27.14 19.86 -16.35
N MET A 261 26.51 20.50 -17.34
CA MET A 261 25.52 19.84 -18.16
C MET A 261 26.10 18.74 -19.06
N ARG A 262 27.21 18.98 -19.77
CA ARG A 262 27.87 17.95 -20.59
C ARG A 262 28.29 16.74 -19.75
N LEU A 263 28.92 16.99 -18.60
CA LEU A 263 29.33 15.95 -17.66
C LEU A 263 28.13 15.17 -17.12
N SER A 264 27.04 15.85 -16.76
CA SER A 264 25.84 15.22 -16.24
C SER A 264 25.16 14.28 -17.24
N TRP A 265 25.08 14.66 -18.52
CA TRP A 265 24.54 13.79 -19.58
C TRP A 265 25.47 12.62 -19.92
N GLY A 266 26.78 12.86 -19.99
CA GLY A 266 27.77 11.80 -20.18
C GLY A 266 27.76 10.80 -19.03
N GLY A 267 27.66 11.29 -17.80
CA GLY A 267 27.53 10.47 -16.60
C GLY A 267 26.21 9.68 -16.54
N LEU A 268 25.09 10.28 -16.96
CA LEU A 268 23.83 9.54 -17.11
C LEU A 268 24.00 8.36 -18.09
N ALA A 269 24.55 8.61 -19.28
CA ALA A 269 24.70 7.58 -20.30
C ALA A 269 25.63 6.45 -19.83
N LEU A 270 26.82 6.79 -19.34
CA LEU A 270 27.78 5.82 -18.84
C LEU A 270 27.23 5.06 -17.62
N GLY A 271 26.65 5.79 -16.66
CA GLY A 271 26.05 5.21 -15.46
C GLY A 271 24.94 4.22 -15.79
N ALA A 272 24.03 4.57 -16.71
CA ALA A 272 22.96 3.68 -17.15
C ALA A 272 23.50 2.42 -17.84
N ILE A 273 24.50 2.55 -18.72
CA ILE A 273 25.14 1.41 -19.39
C ILE A 273 25.76 0.46 -18.37
N LEU A 274 26.52 1.00 -17.40
CA LEU A 274 27.15 0.21 -16.35
C LEU A 274 26.12 -0.47 -15.43
N ILE A 275 25.03 0.22 -15.08
CA ILE A 275 23.94 -0.38 -14.30
C ILE A 275 23.31 -1.55 -15.05
N VAL A 276 23.00 -1.39 -16.33
CA VAL A 276 22.39 -2.45 -17.15
C VAL A 276 23.33 -3.64 -17.30
N ILE A 277 24.59 -3.40 -17.70
CA ILE A 277 25.59 -4.48 -17.86
C ILE A 277 25.84 -5.16 -16.52
N GLY A 278 26.02 -4.38 -15.46
CA GLY A 278 26.28 -4.89 -14.12
C GLY A 278 25.14 -5.74 -13.58
N SER A 279 23.89 -5.26 -13.70
CA SER A 279 22.72 -5.97 -13.19
C SER A 279 22.43 -7.23 -14.01
N ALA A 280 22.53 -7.15 -15.34
CA ALA A 280 22.28 -8.29 -16.24
C ALA A 280 23.26 -9.45 -16.04
N ASN A 281 24.48 -9.17 -15.55
CA ASN A 281 25.53 -10.16 -15.31
C ASN A 281 25.81 -10.39 -13.81
N ALA A 282 24.98 -9.85 -12.92
CA ALA A 282 25.19 -9.89 -11.47
C ALA A 282 26.58 -9.39 -10.99
N LEU A 283 27.18 -8.46 -11.74
CA LEU A 283 28.50 -7.88 -11.44
C LEU A 283 28.32 -6.68 -10.50
N TRP A 284 28.41 -6.94 -9.20
CA TRP A 284 28.18 -5.90 -8.20
C TRP A 284 29.13 -4.68 -8.29
N PRO A 285 30.44 -4.81 -8.61
CA PRO A 285 31.32 -3.64 -8.72
C PRO A 285 30.93 -2.74 -9.89
N VAL A 286 30.47 -3.35 -11.00
CA VAL A 286 30.08 -2.63 -12.22
C VAL A 286 28.76 -1.89 -11.99
N THR A 287 27.80 -2.54 -11.34
CA THR A 287 26.52 -1.91 -10.97
C THR A 287 26.75 -0.76 -9.99
N LEU A 288 27.57 -0.97 -8.94
CA LEU A 288 27.93 0.06 -7.97
C LEU A 288 28.64 1.25 -8.63
N ALA A 289 29.59 0.99 -9.54
CA ALA A 289 30.25 2.03 -10.32
C ALA A 289 29.24 2.81 -11.19
N GLY A 290 28.28 2.12 -11.81
CA GLY A 290 27.22 2.74 -12.58
C GLY A 290 26.32 3.65 -11.74
N VAL A 291 25.89 3.18 -10.56
CA VAL A 291 25.11 3.98 -9.60
C VAL A 291 25.93 5.17 -9.08
N ALA A 292 27.23 4.99 -8.81
CA ALA A 292 28.11 6.07 -8.38
C ALA A 292 28.28 7.15 -9.47
N VAL A 293 28.51 6.75 -10.72
CA VAL A 293 28.62 7.68 -11.87
C VAL A 293 27.29 8.42 -12.09
N LEU A 294 26.16 7.72 -12.01
CA LEU A 294 24.84 8.35 -12.06
C LEU A 294 24.62 9.31 -10.88
N GLY A 295 25.11 8.95 -9.69
CA GLY A 295 25.07 9.79 -8.49
C GLY A 295 25.87 11.08 -8.67
N LEU A 296 27.07 11.01 -9.25
CA LEU A 296 27.89 12.18 -9.60
C LEU A 296 27.18 13.08 -10.62
N ALA A 297 26.54 12.50 -11.65
CA ALA A 297 25.72 13.25 -12.59
C ALA A 297 24.52 13.92 -11.89
N GLY A 298 23.88 13.21 -10.96
CA GLY A 298 22.80 13.71 -10.11
C GLY A 298 23.24 14.85 -9.19
N LEU A 299 24.44 14.80 -8.62
CA LEU A 299 24.98 15.89 -7.80
C LEU A 299 25.14 17.19 -8.59
N LEU A 300 25.41 17.10 -9.91
CA LEU A 300 25.45 18.27 -10.79
C LEU A 300 24.04 18.70 -11.22
N ARG A 301 23.16 17.74 -11.53
CA ARG A 301 21.78 17.97 -11.96
C ARG A 301 20.83 16.92 -11.37
N PRO A 302 20.23 17.20 -10.19
CA PRO A 302 19.41 16.22 -9.47
C PRO A 302 18.22 15.65 -10.26
N ALA A 303 17.71 16.42 -11.22
CA ALA A 303 16.63 15.97 -12.10
C ALA A 303 17.00 14.75 -12.96
N LEU A 304 18.29 14.51 -13.27
CA LEU A 304 18.72 13.31 -13.97
C LEU A 304 18.51 12.05 -13.12
N TRP A 305 18.84 12.12 -11.82
CA TRP A 305 18.63 10.99 -10.93
C TRP A 305 17.15 10.63 -10.81
N LEU A 306 16.30 11.64 -10.53
CA LEU A 306 14.86 11.42 -10.46
C LEU A 306 14.27 10.97 -11.81
N GLY A 307 14.77 11.50 -12.93
CA GLY A 307 14.37 11.07 -14.27
C GLY A 307 14.70 9.60 -14.52
N THR A 308 15.88 9.14 -14.07
CA THR A 308 16.26 7.73 -14.14
C THR A 308 15.42 6.85 -13.23
N LEU A 309 15.12 7.29 -12.00
CA LEU A 309 14.18 6.59 -11.12
C LEU A 309 12.82 6.44 -11.80
N LEU A 310 12.27 7.52 -12.36
CA LEU A 310 10.97 7.50 -13.05
C LEU A 310 10.98 6.61 -14.30
N PHE A 311 12.10 6.54 -15.02
CA PHE A 311 12.28 5.58 -16.10
C PHE A 311 12.32 4.14 -15.57
N ALA A 312 12.98 3.91 -14.44
CA ALA A 312 13.19 2.59 -13.86
C ALA A 312 11.99 2.07 -13.03
N LEU A 313 11.03 2.92 -12.69
CA LEU A 313 9.84 2.58 -11.89
C LEU A 313 9.11 1.29 -12.35
N PRO A 314 8.76 1.11 -13.64
CA PRO A 314 8.02 -0.08 -14.07
C PRO A 314 8.85 -1.37 -14.10
N PHE A 315 10.13 -1.30 -13.75
CA PHE A 315 11.04 -2.44 -13.65
C PHE A 315 11.26 -2.87 -12.19
N ALA A 316 10.73 -2.11 -11.22
CA ALA A 316 11.05 -2.25 -9.80
C ALA A 316 10.69 -3.61 -9.18
N TYR A 317 9.77 -4.36 -9.79
CA TYR A 317 9.34 -5.69 -9.32
C TYR A 317 10.15 -6.84 -9.93
N ALA A 318 10.89 -6.60 -11.01
CA ALA A 318 11.64 -7.63 -11.73
C ALA A 318 13.16 -7.41 -11.70
N VAL A 319 13.60 -6.20 -11.34
CA VAL A 319 15.01 -5.82 -11.36
C VAL A 319 15.43 -5.34 -9.98
N ASP A 320 16.34 -6.08 -9.36
CA ASP A 320 17.11 -5.62 -8.22
C ASP A 320 18.53 -5.22 -8.65
N LEU A 321 19.10 -4.23 -7.96
CA LEU A 321 20.44 -3.73 -8.24
C LEU A 321 21.46 -4.46 -7.38
N SER A 322 22.33 -5.26 -7.99
CA SER A 322 23.46 -5.93 -7.33
C SER A 322 24.49 -4.91 -6.86
N LEU A 323 24.35 -4.36 -5.65
CA LEU A 323 25.25 -3.30 -5.15
C LEU A 323 26.30 -3.78 -4.17
N LEU A 324 26.13 -4.99 -3.63
CA LEU A 324 27.02 -5.59 -2.64
C LEU A 324 27.28 -7.06 -2.99
N PRO A 325 28.37 -7.67 -2.51
CA PRO A 325 28.64 -9.08 -2.70
C PRO A 325 27.46 -9.95 -2.24
N GLY A 326 26.83 -10.66 -3.18
CA GLY A 326 25.70 -11.55 -2.91
C GLY A 326 24.42 -10.86 -2.41
N ARG A 327 24.31 -9.53 -2.52
CA ARG A 327 23.12 -8.77 -2.09
C ARG A 327 22.69 -7.78 -3.16
N ALA A 328 21.42 -7.89 -3.55
CA ALA A 328 20.76 -6.94 -4.42
C ALA A 328 19.81 -6.05 -3.61
N ILE A 329 19.60 -4.82 -4.07
CA ILE A 329 18.75 -3.81 -3.43
C ILE A 329 17.73 -3.32 -4.46
N GLY A 330 16.47 -3.16 -4.06
CA GLY A 330 15.39 -2.76 -4.94
C GLY A 330 15.61 -1.38 -5.57
N VAL A 331 15.18 -1.23 -6.83
CA VAL A 331 15.27 0.03 -7.59
C VAL A 331 14.63 1.20 -6.85
N VAL A 332 13.48 0.98 -6.19
CA VAL A 332 12.77 2.02 -5.44
C VAL A 332 13.57 2.46 -4.21
N ASP A 333 14.15 1.51 -3.44
CA ASP A 333 14.99 1.84 -2.28
C ASP A 333 16.17 2.72 -2.70
N VAL A 334 16.91 2.28 -3.72
CA VAL A 334 18.09 3.00 -4.22
C VAL A 334 17.70 4.35 -4.78
N GLY A 335 16.67 4.41 -5.62
CA GLY A 335 16.29 5.64 -6.31
C GLY A 335 15.68 6.69 -5.38
N VAL A 336 14.84 6.30 -4.41
CA VAL A 336 14.21 7.25 -3.47
C VAL A 336 15.22 7.75 -2.44
N LEU A 337 15.94 6.85 -1.75
CA LEU A 337 16.91 7.24 -0.74
C LEU A 337 18.13 7.92 -1.36
N GLY A 338 18.62 7.40 -2.50
CA GLY A 338 19.70 8.03 -3.26
C GLY A 338 19.29 9.39 -3.81
N GLY A 339 18.02 9.58 -4.20
CA GLY A 339 17.51 10.88 -4.64
C GLY A 339 17.56 11.93 -3.53
N ALA A 340 17.16 11.54 -2.32
CA ALA A 340 17.27 12.41 -1.14
C ALA A 340 18.73 12.74 -0.82
N ALA A 341 19.62 11.73 -0.83
CA ALA A 341 21.04 11.93 -0.59
C ALA A 341 21.69 12.85 -1.64
N ILE A 342 21.32 12.70 -2.91
CA ILE A 342 21.81 13.55 -4.02
C ILE A 342 21.29 14.97 -3.90
N LEU A 343 20.03 15.16 -3.51
CA LEU A 343 19.50 16.50 -3.31
C LEU A 343 20.23 17.22 -2.17
N VAL A 344 20.45 16.54 -1.05
CA VAL A 344 21.24 17.07 0.08
C VAL A 344 22.69 17.35 -0.34
N GLY A 345 23.32 16.44 -1.07
CA GLY A 345 24.68 16.62 -1.58
C GLY A 345 24.79 17.77 -2.58
N HIS A 346 23.81 17.93 -3.47
CA HIS A 346 23.71 19.05 -4.40
C HIS A 346 23.61 20.38 -3.66
N TRP A 347 22.78 20.45 -2.60
CA TRP A 347 22.70 21.63 -1.75
C TRP A 347 24.01 21.90 -1.02
N GLY A 348 24.65 20.86 -0.46
CA GLY A 348 25.95 20.99 0.19
C GLY A 348 27.01 21.55 -0.76
N LEU A 349 27.06 21.07 -2.01
CA LEU A 349 27.99 21.56 -3.04
C LEU A 349 27.73 23.04 -3.40
N ARG A 350 26.47 23.44 -3.54
CA ARG A 350 26.10 24.84 -3.84
C ARG A 350 26.36 25.79 -2.68
N TRP A 351 26.15 25.32 -1.47
CA TRP A 351 26.51 26.08 -0.29
C TRP A 351 28.03 26.25 -0.19
N LEU A 352 28.80 25.17 -0.42
CA LEU A 352 30.25 25.21 -0.41
C LEU A 352 30.87 26.09 -1.50
N SER A 353 30.17 26.28 -2.63
CA SER A 353 30.64 27.08 -3.76
C SER A 353 30.26 28.58 -3.67
N GLY A 354 29.56 28.99 -2.61
CA GLY A 354 29.09 30.37 -2.46
C GLY A 354 27.81 30.69 -3.25
N GLU A 355 27.16 29.69 -3.87
CA GLU A 355 25.99 29.93 -4.73
C GLU A 355 24.66 29.97 -3.95
N GLU A 356 24.56 29.28 -2.82
CA GLU A 356 23.34 29.17 -2.02
C GLU A 356 23.61 29.20 -0.51
N GLU A 357 22.58 29.52 0.28
CA GLU A 357 22.63 29.38 1.75
C GLU A 357 22.57 27.90 2.19
N ILE A 358 22.94 27.59 3.44
CA ILE A 358 23.02 26.20 3.98
C ILE A 358 21.67 25.47 3.92
N LEU A 359 20.59 26.17 4.26
CA LEU A 359 19.23 25.60 4.37
C LEU A 359 18.23 26.64 3.88
N PRO A 360 18.13 26.85 2.56
CA PRO A 360 17.28 27.92 2.05
C PRO A 360 15.83 27.40 2.10
N GLY A 361 14.96 28.18 2.73
CA GLY A 361 13.59 27.74 3.02
C GLY A 361 12.81 27.42 1.75
N ILE A 362 12.33 26.17 1.61
CA ILE A 362 11.38 25.81 0.55
C ILE A 362 10.06 26.51 0.88
N ARG A 363 9.67 27.50 0.06
CA ARG A 363 8.37 28.16 0.20
C ARG A 363 7.27 27.26 -0.36
N LEU A 364 6.62 26.52 0.52
CA LEU A 364 5.41 25.77 0.22
C LEU A 364 4.19 26.67 0.46
N GLU A 365 3.54 27.09 -0.61
CA GLU A 365 2.38 27.98 -0.54
C GLU A 365 1.08 27.28 -0.98
N GLY A 366 -0.04 27.69 -0.36
CA GLY A 366 -1.39 27.24 -0.68
C GLY A 366 -1.60 25.72 -0.77
N THR A 367 -2.08 25.26 -1.93
CA THR A 367 -2.50 23.87 -2.15
C THR A 367 -1.35 22.87 -2.05
N GLN A 368 -0.15 23.23 -2.50
CA GLN A 368 1.00 22.32 -2.46
C GLN A 368 1.42 21.98 -1.03
N ARG A 369 1.39 22.98 -0.14
CA ARG A 369 1.58 22.77 1.30
C ARG A 369 0.53 21.83 1.88
N THR A 370 -0.73 21.99 1.48
CA THR A 370 -1.84 21.16 1.95
C THR A 370 -1.66 19.70 1.53
N ILE A 371 -1.30 19.45 0.27
CA ILE A 371 -1.01 18.10 -0.25
C ILE A 371 0.12 17.45 0.55
N LEU A 372 1.23 18.15 0.76
CA LEU A 372 2.38 17.59 1.49
C LEU A 372 2.06 17.36 2.97
N LEU A 373 1.29 18.25 3.61
CA LEU A 373 0.86 18.07 5.00
C LEU A 373 -0.05 16.86 5.15
N LEU A 374 -1.02 16.67 4.26
CA LEU A 374 -1.91 15.50 4.28
C LEU A 374 -1.12 14.21 4.06
N LEU A 375 -0.13 14.22 3.14
CA LEU A 375 0.77 13.09 2.95
C LEU A 375 1.57 12.80 4.23
N ALA A 376 2.16 13.81 4.86
CA ALA A 376 2.94 13.64 6.09
C ALA A 376 2.08 13.12 7.25
N LEU A 377 0.85 13.61 7.39
CA LEU A 377 -0.13 13.11 8.36
C LEU A 377 -0.50 11.64 8.08
N LEU A 378 -0.70 11.30 6.80
CA LEU A 378 -0.97 9.93 6.37
C LEU A 378 0.20 8.99 6.70
N VAL A 379 1.45 9.41 6.42
CA VAL A 379 2.66 8.63 6.78
C VAL A 379 2.78 8.46 8.29
N GLY A 380 2.52 9.52 9.07
CA GLY A 380 2.54 9.46 10.53
C GLY A 380 1.47 8.52 11.07
N TRP A 381 0.24 8.61 10.55
CA TRP A 381 -0.86 7.74 10.95
C TRP A 381 -0.61 6.29 10.56
N ALA A 382 -0.04 6.03 9.38
CA ALA A 382 0.36 4.69 8.97
C ALA A 382 1.38 4.07 9.93
N LEU A 383 2.32 4.87 10.48
CA LEU A 383 3.25 4.39 11.51
C LEU A 383 2.53 4.05 12.83
N VAL A 384 1.55 4.87 13.23
CA VAL A 384 0.70 4.63 14.40
C VAL A 384 -0.10 3.32 14.23
N ALA A 385 -0.62 3.04 13.04
CA ALA A 385 -1.32 1.79 12.74
C ALA A 385 -0.37 0.57 12.66
N SER A 386 0.93 0.76 12.39
CA SER A 386 1.89 -0.34 12.27
C SER A 386 2.35 -0.94 13.61
N VAL A 387 2.28 -0.20 14.73
CA VAL A 387 2.89 -0.67 15.99
C VAL A 387 2.11 -1.77 16.69
N ASP A 388 0.78 -1.77 16.56
CA ASP A 388 -0.12 -2.79 17.15
C ASP A 388 -0.54 -3.86 16.12
N ALA A 389 0.09 -3.88 14.94
CA ALA A 389 -0.18 -4.86 13.90
C ALA A 389 0.23 -6.28 14.33
N ARG A 390 -0.46 -7.33 13.83
CA ARG A 390 -0.17 -8.74 14.15
C ARG A 390 1.26 -9.15 13.79
N TYR A 391 1.78 -8.64 12.66
CA TYR A 391 3.16 -8.82 12.20
C TYR A 391 3.86 -7.46 12.04
N PRO A 392 4.37 -6.85 13.13
CA PRO A 392 4.90 -5.49 13.12
C PRO A 392 6.07 -5.27 12.15
N ALA A 393 6.94 -6.27 11.97
CA ALA A 393 8.07 -6.17 11.04
C ALA A 393 7.61 -6.01 9.58
N LEU A 394 6.54 -6.71 9.19
CA LEU A 394 5.94 -6.62 7.86
C LEU A 394 5.19 -5.29 7.71
N ALA A 395 4.47 -4.87 8.75
CA ALA A 395 3.80 -3.57 8.77
C ALA A 395 4.79 -2.40 8.62
N LEU A 396 5.92 -2.45 9.32
CA LEU A 396 6.97 -1.43 9.21
C LEU A 396 7.67 -1.45 7.85
N ARG A 397 7.81 -2.64 7.23
CA ARG A 397 8.33 -2.77 5.86
C ARG A 397 7.41 -2.06 4.87
N GLU A 398 6.11 -2.35 4.89
CA GLU A 398 5.16 -1.70 3.98
C GLU A 398 5.00 -0.20 4.29
N TRP A 399 4.97 0.17 5.58
CA TRP A 399 5.01 1.57 5.99
C TRP A 399 6.19 2.31 5.34
N ARG A 400 7.39 1.74 5.41
CA ARG A 400 8.59 2.32 4.81
C ARG A 400 8.45 2.43 3.29
N VAL A 401 8.10 1.34 2.62
CA VAL A 401 8.16 1.23 1.16
C VAL A 401 7.04 1.98 0.44
N ILE A 402 5.83 2.02 1.02
CA ILE A 402 4.67 2.70 0.44
C ILE A 402 4.56 4.13 0.95
N PHE A 403 4.54 4.34 2.26
CA PHE A 403 4.20 5.64 2.84
C PHE A 403 5.43 6.54 3.00
N PHE A 404 6.47 6.05 3.68
CA PHE A 404 7.63 6.88 3.98
C PHE A 404 8.40 7.27 2.72
N TYR A 405 8.58 6.33 1.79
CA TYR A 405 9.20 6.61 0.49
C TYR A 405 8.38 7.59 -0.36
N ALA A 406 7.05 7.58 -0.28
CA ALA A 406 6.22 8.59 -0.93
C ALA A 406 6.52 9.99 -0.39
N LEU A 407 6.68 10.14 0.93
CA LEU A 407 7.04 11.42 1.54
C LEU A 407 8.45 11.86 1.15
N ILE A 408 9.44 10.97 1.18
CA ILE A 408 10.81 11.27 0.75
C ILE A 408 10.82 11.70 -0.72
N PHE A 409 10.13 10.95 -1.58
CA PHE A 409 10.03 11.26 -3.00
C PHE A 409 9.32 12.60 -3.24
N ALA A 410 8.24 12.90 -2.50
CA ALA A 410 7.55 14.19 -2.59
C ALA A 410 8.49 15.36 -2.24
N LEU A 411 9.19 15.26 -1.12
CA LEU A 411 10.16 16.27 -0.68
C LEU A 411 11.30 16.44 -1.70
N THR A 412 11.80 15.32 -2.22
CA THR A 412 12.89 15.32 -3.20
C THR A 412 12.43 15.93 -4.52
N LEU A 413 11.29 15.51 -5.06
CA LEU A 413 10.70 16.03 -6.29
C LEU A 413 10.46 17.54 -6.21
N ILE A 414 9.85 18.01 -5.13
CA ILE A 414 9.60 19.44 -4.90
C ILE A 414 10.94 20.19 -4.81
N GLY A 415 11.90 19.68 -4.04
CA GLY A 415 13.21 20.28 -3.87
C GLY A 415 13.97 20.40 -5.20
N VAL A 416 13.96 19.36 -6.02
CA VAL A 416 14.58 19.35 -7.35
C VAL A 416 13.93 20.38 -8.28
N LEU A 417 12.58 20.41 -8.36
CA LEU A 417 11.88 21.33 -9.25
C LEU A 417 12.05 22.80 -8.83
N TRP A 418 12.00 23.09 -7.53
CA TRP A 418 12.13 24.46 -7.03
C TRP A 418 13.54 25.04 -7.26
N ARG A 419 14.58 24.19 -7.13
CA ARG A 419 16.00 24.58 -7.25
C ARG A 419 16.58 24.53 -8.65
N SER A 420 15.84 23.93 -9.57
CA SER A 420 16.28 23.86 -10.94
C SER A 420 16.39 25.26 -11.53
N ARG A 421 17.57 25.62 -12.06
CA ARG A 421 17.74 26.83 -12.88
C ARG A 421 16.94 26.74 -14.19
N ARG A 422 16.47 25.54 -14.56
CA ARG A 422 15.77 25.23 -15.81
C ARG A 422 14.53 24.38 -15.53
N GLN A 423 13.67 24.91 -14.68
CA GLN A 423 12.51 24.21 -14.14
C GLN A 423 11.65 23.54 -15.22
N GLU A 424 11.41 24.21 -16.35
CA GLU A 424 10.67 23.62 -17.46
C GLU A 424 11.38 22.41 -18.08
N HIS A 425 12.69 22.51 -18.34
CA HIS A 425 13.47 21.43 -18.94
C HIS A 425 13.58 20.22 -18.00
N ASP A 426 13.79 20.47 -16.72
CA ASP A 426 13.86 19.40 -15.71
C ASP A 426 12.49 18.75 -15.50
N ARG A 427 11.41 19.52 -15.49
CA ARG A 427 10.04 18.97 -15.46
C ARG A 427 9.80 18.06 -16.66
N TRP A 428 10.16 18.49 -17.87
CA TRP A 428 10.02 17.64 -19.06
C TRP A 428 10.93 16.44 -19.05
N LEU A 429 12.15 16.53 -18.49
CA LEU A 429 13.02 15.38 -18.30
C LEU A 429 12.35 14.30 -17.44
N LEU A 430 11.72 14.70 -16.32
CA LEU A 430 11.01 13.78 -15.44
C LEU A 430 9.82 13.12 -16.16
N VAL A 431 9.03 13.91 -16.88
CA VAL A 431 7.89 13.41 -17.66
C VAL A 431 8.37 12.46 -18.77
N VAL A 432 9.38 12.84 -19.53
CA VAL A 432 9.95 12.00 -20.60
C VAL A 432 10.50 10.71 -20.02
N GLY A 433 11.27 10.75 -18.93
CA GLY A 433 11.80 9.56 -18.26
C GLY A 433 10.68 8.60 -17.86
N TRP A 434 9.66 9.11 -17.18
CA TRP A 434 8.48 8.33 -16.77
C TRP A 434 7.74 7.67 -17.94
N LEU A 435 7.44 8.43 -19.00
CA LEU A 435 6.70 7.95 -20.16
C LEU A 435 7.54 7.01 -21.04
N LEU A 436 8.85 7.22 -21.12
CA LEU A 436 9.76 6.30 -21.81
C LEU A 436 9.90 4.98 -21.04
N GLY A 437 9.98 5.01 -19.70
CA GLY A 437 9.96 3.80 -18.88
C GLY A 437 8.70 2.97 -19.13
N ALA A 438 7.54 3.64 -19.12
CA ALA A 438 6.24 3.02 -19.44
C ALA A 438 6.18 2.42 -20.85
N THR A 439 6.74 3.13 -21.83
CA THR A 439 6.80 2.63 -23.21
C THR A 439 7.71 1.43 -23.33
N THR A 440 8.86 1.44 -22.65
CA THR A 440 9.81 0.32 -22.67
C THR A 440 9.20 -0.95 -22.07
N VAL A 441 8.55 -0.86 -20.90
CA VAL A 441 7.87 -2.03 -20.31
C VAL A 441 6.71 -2.52 -21.20
N ALA A 442 5.98 -1.60 -21.85
CA ALA A 442 4.95 -1.95 -22.83
C ALA A 442 5.53 -2.69 -24.04
N MET A 443 6.67 -2.24 -24.59
CA MET A 443 7.36 -2.94 -25.68
C MET A 443 7.82 -4.35 -25.28
N ILE A 444 8.35 -4.52 -24.07
CA ILE A 444 8.74 -5.84 -23.54
C ILE A 444 7.51 -6.76 -23.50
N GLY A 445 6.38 -6.27 -22.98
CA GLY A 445 5.13 -7.03 -22.92
C GLY A 445 4.57 -7.38 -24.30
N LEU A 446 4.59 -6.44 -25.25
CA LEU A 446 4.14 -6.66 -26.63
C LEU A 446 5.04 -7.64 -27.38
N TRP A 447 6.35 -7.58 -27.15
CA TRP A 447 7.29 -8.54 -27.70
C TRP A 447 7.02 -9.95 -27.15
N GLY A 448 6.79 -10.10 -25.84
CA GLY A 448 6.35 -11.38 -25.25
C GLY A 448 5.05 -11.91 -25.85
N PHE A 449 4.08 -11.02 -26.07
CA PHE A 449 2.82 -11.35 -26.73
C PHE A 449 3.00 -11.86 -28.15
N ALA A 450 3.73 -11.13 -28.98
CA ALA A 450 3.96 -11.43 -30.39
C ALA A 450 4.85 -12.66 -30.61
N SER A 451 5.88 -12.84 -29.78
CA SER A 451 6.82 -13.97 -29.88
C SER A 451 6.25 -15.29 -29.35
N GLY A 452 5.13 -15.26 -28.61
CA GLY A 452 4.58 -16.45 -27.96
C GLY A 452 5.37 -16.90 -26.73
N GLN A 453 6.33 -16.10 -26.27
CA GLN A 453 7.19 -16.41 -25.13
C GLN A 453 6.59 -15.89 -23.80
N GLY A 454 7.42 -15.74 -22.76
CA GLY A 454 7.04 -15.24 -21.43
C GLY A 454 6.46 -13.80 -21.43
N PHE A 455 6.30 -13.20 -20.25
CA PHE A 455 5.73 -11.86 -20.06
C PHE A 455 4.23 -11.72 -20.40
N VAL A 456 3.55 -12.85 -20.55
CA VAL A 456 2.12 -12.97 -20.85
C VAL A 456 1.50 -14.00 -19.91
N SER A 457 0.34 -13.68 -19.34
CA SER A 457 -0.49 -14.63 -18.59
C SER A 457 -1.72 -15.04 -19.40
N THR A 458 -2.35 -16.15 -19.03
CA THR A 458 -3.63 -16.58 -19.60
C THR A 458 -4.71 -16.48 -18.53
N ALA A 459 -5.88 -15.94 -18.89
CA ALA A 459 -7.03 -15.93 -17.99
C ALA A 459 -8.34 -15.88 -18.79
N GLU A 460 -9.34 -16.67 -18.40
CA GLU A 460 -10.72 -16.61 -18.91
C GLU A 460 -10.80 -16.57 -20.45
N GLY A 461 -9.98 -17.37 -21.13
CA GLY A 461 -9.97 -17.50 -22.60
C GLY A 461 -9.15 -16.46 -23.38
N VAL A 462 -8.36 -15.61 -22.70
CA VAL A 462 -7.48 -14.63 -23.38
C VAL A 462 -6.02 -14.69 -22.92
N ARG A 463 -5.09 -14.36 -23.83
CA ARG A 463 -3.68 -14.07 -23.53
C ARG A 463 -3.55 -12.60 -23.14
N ARG A 464 -2.86 -12.32 -22.04
CA ARG A 464 -2.83 -11.02 -21.36
C ARG A 464 -1.41 -10.52 -21.19
N VAL A 465 -1.13 -9.33 -21.71
CA VAL A 465 0.18 -8.69 -21.52
C VAL A 465 0.35 -8.33 -20.03
N GLN A 466 1.38 -8.88 -19.39
CA GLN A 466 1.75 -8.51 -18.01
C GLN A 466 3.13 -7.89 -17.90
N ALA A 467 4.01 -8.11 -18.90
CA ALA A 467 5.39 -7.65 -18.85
C ALA A 467 6.10 -8.12 -17.57
N LEU A 468 6.72 -7.19 -16.86
CA LEU A 468 7.54 -7.42 -15.66
C LEU A 468 6.74 -7.36 -14.34
N TYR A 469 5.41 -7.32 -14.43
CA TYR A 469 4.54 -7.31 -13.26
C TYR A 469 4.01 -8.71 -12.93
N ASP A 470 3.65 -8.92 -11.67
CA ASP A 470 3.02 -10.15 -11.19
C ASP A 470 1.65 -10.41 -11.82
N SER A 471 0.97 -9.36 -12.29
CA SER A 471 -0.33 -9.46 -12.94
C SER A 471 -0.48 -8.46 -14.07
N ALA A 472 -1.26 -8.84 -15.09
CA ALA A 472 -1.64 -7.93 -16.17
C ALA A 472 -2.49 -6.74 -15.67
N ASN A 473 -3.16 -6.86 -14.52
CA ASN A 473 -3.90 -5.73 -13.91
C ASN A 473 -2.92 -4.67 -13.36
N ASN A 474 -1.81 -5.08 -12.73
CA ASN A 474 -0.82 -4.15 -12.19
C ASN A 474 -0.18 -3.33 -13.32
N LEU A 475 0.17 -3.98 -14.44
CA LEU A 475 0.65 -3.27 -15.63
C LEU A 475 -0.42 -2.29 -16.16
N ALA A 476 -1.68 -2.72 -16.24
CA ALA A 476 -2.77 -1.87 -16.71
C ALA A 476 -2.95 -0.62 -15.85
N LEU A 477 -2.89 -0.75 -14.52
CA LEU A 477 -2.93 0.37 -13.57
C LEU A 477 -1.79 1.37 -13.81
N TYR A 478 -0.57 0.88 -14.03
CA TYR A 478 0.55 1.76 -14.36
C TYR A 478 0.35 2.46 -15.71
N LEU A 479 -0.12 1.71 -16.71
CA LEU A 479 -0.37 2.21 -18.06
C LEU A 479 -1.56 3.18 -18.15
N ASP A 480 -2.61 3.05 -17.33
CA ASP A 480 -3.72 4.01 -17.28
C ASP A 480 -3.22 5.45 -17.11
N ARG A 481 -2.26 5.60 -16.19
CA ARG A 481 -1.73 6.91 -15.78
C ARG A 481 -0.82 7.50 -16.84
N THR A 482 0.02 6.67 -17.46
CA THR A 482 0.97 7.10 -18.48
C THR A 482 0.29 7.33 -19.83
N LEU A 483 -0.66 6.48 -20.21
CA LEU A 483 -1.47 6.58 -21.42
C LEU A 483 -2.34 7.85 -21.40
N ALA A 484 -2.98 8.15 -20.27
CA ALA A 484 -3.75 9.39 -20.12
C ALA A 484 -2.91 10.64 -20.40
N VAL A 485 -1.66 10.64 -19.92
CA VAL A 485 -0.73 11.75 -20.14
C VAL A 485 -0.22 11.78 -21.58
N THR A 486 0.22 10.65 -22.16
CA THR A 486 0.70 10.61 -23.54
C THR A 486 -0.38 11.00 -24.54
N LEU A 487 -1.63 10.55 -24.34
CA LEU A 487 -2.77 10.94 -25.17
C LEU A 487 -3.05 12.44 -25.07
N ALA A 488 -3.06 13.02 -23.87
CA ALA A 488 -3.26 14.46 -23.71
C ALA A 488 -2.17 15.27 -24.45
N LEU A 489 -0.92 14.83 -24.37
CA LEU A 489 0.21 15.47 -25.06
C LEU A 489 0.14 15.32 -26.59
N ALA A 490 -0.28 14.15 -27.08
CA ALA A 490 -0.47 13.89 -28.50
C ALA A 490 -1.63 14.71 -29.11
N LEU A 491 -2.72 14.86 -28.36
CA LEU A 491 -3.94 15.53 -28.84
C LEU A 491 -3.91 17.05 -28.66
N PHE A 492 -3.41 17.54 -27.52
CA PHE A 492 -3.53 18.95 -27.12
C PHE A 492 -2.19 19.70 -27.03
N GLY A 493 -1.06 19.05 -27.30
CA GLY A 493 0.24 19.71 -27.40
C GLY A 493 0.34 20.69 -28.57
N HIS A 494 1.26 21.67 -28.50
CA HIS A 494 1.34 22.77 -29.47
C HIS A 494 2.13 22.43 -30.75
N LYS A 495 3.28 21.77 -30.63
CA LYS A 495 4.20 21.52 -31.76
C LYS A 495 3.93 20.18 -32.46
N GLY A 496 3.59 20.21 -33.75
CA GLY A 496 3.24 19.02 -34.56
C GLY A 496 4.26 17.87 -34.51
N ARG A 497 5.57 18.15 -34.63
CA ARG A 497 6.62 17.12 -34.56
C ARG A 497 6.65 16.38 -33.21
N TRP A 498 6.40 17.10 -32.11
CA TRP A 498 6.40 16.52 -30.77
C TRP A 498 5.11 15.74 -30.51
N ARG A 499 3.99 16.20 -31.05
CA ARG A 499 2.71 15.46 -31.02
C ARG A 499 2.83 14.09 -31.69
N LEU A 500 3.55 14.00 -32.82
CA LEU A 500 3.80 12.71 -33.48
C LEU A 500 4.61 11.76 -32.58
N GLY A 501 5.65 12.27 -31.92
CA GLY A 501 6.41 11.49 -30.94
C GLY A 501 5.53 10.98 -29.78
N TRP A 502 4.70 11.85 -29.20
CA TRP A 502 3.75 11.45 -28.16
C TRP A 502 2.71 10.46 -28.64
N ALA A 503 2.22 10.61 -29.88
CA ALA A 503 1.30 9.67 -30.50
C ALA A 503 1.94 8.29 -30.69
N ALA A 504 3.21 8.24 -31.11
CA ALA A 504 3.94 6.97 -31.24
C ALA A 504 4.05 6.25 -29.88
N LEU A 505 4.41 6.96 -28.80
CA LEU A 505 4.42 6.37 -27.45
C LEU A 505 3.02 5.93 -27.02
N ALA A 506 1.99 6.75 -27.27
CA ALA A 506 0.62 6.44 -26.92
C ALA A 506 0.08 5.20 -27.66
N VAL A 507 0.49 4.97 -28.90
CA VAL A 507 0.12 3.76 -29.66
C VAL A 507 0.72 2.52 -29.00
N VAL A 508 2.01 2.55 -28.67
CA VAL A 508 2.69 1.42 -28.01
C VAL A 508 2.08 1.14 -26.63
N GLN A 509 1.92 2.18 -25.81
CA GLN A 509 1.29 2.08 -24.49
C GLN A 509 -0.16 1.61 -24.60
N GLY A 510 -0.94 2.18 -25.53
CA GLY A 510 -2.35 1.87 -25.75
C GLY A 510 -2.57 0.44 -26.23
N LEU A 511 -1.70 -0.08 -27.10
CA LEU A 511 -1.78 -1.47 -27.56
C LEU A 511 -1.48 -2.45 -26.41
N ALA A 512 -0.40 -2.21 -25.65
CA ALA A 512 -0.09 -3.03 -24.48
C ALA A 512 -1.21 -2.96 -23.43
N TRP A 513 -1.73 -1.75 -23.18
CA TRP A 513 -2.83 -1.47 -22.26
C TRP A 513 -4.11 -2.23 -22.66
N LEU A 514 -4.51 -2.20 -23.93
CA LEU A 514 -5.65 -2.97 -24.46
C LEU A 514 -5.43 -4.47 -24.26
N LEU A 515 -4.24 -4.96 -24.60
CA LEU A 515 -3.88 -6.39 -24.52
C LEU A 515 -3.59 -6.88 -23.10
N THR A 516 -3.57 -6.00 -22.09
CA THR A 516 -3.65 -6.47 -20.69
C THR A 516 -4.96 -7.18 -20.42
N PHE A 517 -6.01 -6.86 -21.22
CA PHE A 517 -7.38 -7.18 -20.95
C PHE A 517 -7.64 -6.98 -19.46
N SER A 518 -7.54 -5.78 -18.88
CA SER A 518 -7.98 -5.56 -17.49
C SER A 518 -9.44 -5.09 -17.50
N LYS A 519 -10.32 -5.75 -16.73
CA LYS A 519 -11.73 -5.31 -16.62
C LYS A 519 -11.80 -3.89 -16.05
N GLY A 520 -10.99 -3.59 -15.03
CA GLY A 520 -10.95 -2.26 -14.42
C GLY A 520 -10.39 -1.20 -15.35
N ALA A 521 -9.38 -1.53 -16.15
CA ALA A 521 -8.86 -0.62 -17.17
C ALA A 521 -9.91 -0.32 -18.25
N LEU A 522 -10.48 -1.35 -18.87
CA LEU A 522 -11.38 -1.20 -20.02
C LEU A 522 -12.74 -0.59 -19.62
N LEU A 523 -13.31 -0.98 -18.48
CA LEU A 523 -14.69 -0.60 -18.11
C LEU A 523 -14.79 0.60 -17.18
N LEU A 524 -13.73 0.95 -16.45
CA LEU A 524 -13.74 2.08 -15.51
C LEU A 524 -12.69 3.13 -15.89
N ALA A 525 -11.43 2.73 -16.04
CA ALA A 525 -10.35 3.66 -16.30
C ALA A 525 -10.49 4.36 -17.67
N ALA A 526 -10.79 3.61 -18.74
CA ALA A 526 -10.95 4.16 -20.08
C ALA A 526 -12.11 5.18 -20.15
N PRO A 527 -13.34 4.87 -19.71
CA PRO A 527 -14.42 5.86 -19.71
C PRO A 527 -14.08 7.10 -18.89
N ALA A 528 -13.48 6.96 -17.70
CA ALA A 528 -13.07 8.09 -16.88
C ALA A 528 -11.99 8.95 -17.56
N MET A 529 -10.97 8.31 -18.14
CA MET A 529 -9.91 8.97 -18.90
C MET A 529 -10.48 9.72 -20.11
N LEU A 530 -11.28 9.06 -20.95
CA LEU A 530 -11.89 9.63 -22.14
C LEU A 530 -12.83 10.79 -21.81
N LEU A 531 -13.59 10.68 -20.71
CA LEU A 531 -14.46 11.76 -20.23
C LEU A 531 -13.65 13.01 -19.86
N VAL A 532 -12.57 12.85 -19.08
CA VAL A 532 -11.71 13.98 -18.70
C VAL A 532 -10.99 14.57 -19.90
N LEU A 533 -10.43 13.75 -20.79
CA LEU A 533 -9.78 14.23 -22.02
C LEU A 533 -10.78 14.92 -22.97
N GLY A 534 -12.00 14.41 -23.08
CA GLY A 534 -13.05 14.97 -23.92
C GLY A 534 -13.59 16.29 -23.38
N VAL A 535 -14.11 16.30 -22.16
CA VAL A 535 -14.70 17.49 -21.52
C VAL A 535 -13.64 18.52 -21.18
N GLY A 536 -12.54 18.09 -20.55
CA GLY A 536 -11.42 18.95 -20.18
C GLY A 536 -10.67 19.47 -21.41
N GLY A 537 -10.51 18.64 -22.45
CA GLY A 537 -9.94 19.05 -23.74
C GLY A 537 -10.82 20.05 -24.47
N PHE A 538 -12.14 19.84 -24.51
CA PHE A 538 -13.09 20.81 -25.05
C PHE A 538 -13.00 22.16 -24.32
N TRP A 539 -13.04 22.13 -22.98
CA TRP A 539 -12.91 23.33 -22.16
C TRP A 539 -11.57 24.05 -22.42
N LEU A 540 -10.47 23.31 -22.47
CA LEU A 540 -9.12 23.83 -22.71
C LEU A 540 -9.03 24.51 -24.08
N LEU A 541 -9.47 23.83 -25.14
CA LEU A 541 -9.42 24.34 -26.52
C LEU A 541 -10.30 25.58 -26.68
N ARG A 542 -11.51 25.58 -26.10
CA ARG A 542 -12.42 26.73 -26.11
C ARG A 542 -11.84 27.95 -25.41
N ARG A 543 -11.24 27.77 -24.23
CA ARG A 543 -10.59 28.85 -23.48
C ARG A 543 -9.39 29.44 -24.22
N ARG A 544 -8.75 28.67 -25.09
CA ARG A 544 -7.59 29.08 -25.89
C ARG A 544 -7.96 29.56 -27.30
N GLY A 545 -9.24 29.52 -27.68
CA GLY A 545 -9.69 29.87 -29.03
C GLY A 545 -9.20 28.91 -30.12
N GLU A 546 -8.83 27.68 -29.76
CA GLU A 546 -8.28 26.68 -30.68
C GLU A 546 -9.38 25.76 -31.26
N SER A 547 -9.06 25.11 -32.38
CA SER A 547 -9.97 24.16 -33.05
C SER A 547 -10.24 22.91 -32.20
N THR A 548 -11.49 22.46 -32.16
CA THR A 548 -11.93 21.23 -31.47
C THR A 548 -11.63 19.93 -32.23
N ARG A 549 -10.97 20.00 -33.40
CA ARG A 549 -10.60 18.82 -34.22
C ARG A 549 -9.88 17.70 -33.46
N PRO A 550 -8.98 17.95 -32.48
CA PRO A 550 -8.38 16.87 -31.70
C PRO A 550 -9.39 15.95 -31.00
N LEU A 551 -10.58 16.45 -30.67
CA LEU A 551 -11.65 15.64 -30.05
C LEU A 551 -12.24 14.62 -31.03
N ILE A 552 -12.21 14.90 -32.34
CA ILE A 552 -12.58 13.93 -33.37
C ILE A 552 -11.55 12.79 -33.37
N GLY A 553 -10.25 13.12 -33.27
CA GLY A 553 -9.19 12.13 -33.14
C GLY A 553 -9.36 11.25 -31.90
N LEU A 554 -9.74 11.84 -30.77
CA LEU A 554 -10.07 11.10 -29.54
C LEU A 554 -11.27 10.15 -29.75
N ALA A 555 -12.33 10.61 -30.40
CA ALA A 555 -13.51 9.79 -30.69
C ALA A 555 -13.20 8.63 -31.64
N ILE A 556 -12.39 8.88 -32.68
CA ILE A 556 -11.90 7.83 -33.60
C ILE A 556 -11.06 6.81 -32.83
N LEU A 557 -10.13 7.26 -31.97
CA LEU A 557 -9.30 6.36 -31.17
C LEU A 557 -10.16 5.48 -30.25
N ALA A 558 -11.16 6.07 -29.58
CA ALA A 558 -12.09 5.32 -28.75
C ALA A 558 -12.89 4.29 -29.55
N ALA A 559 -13.38 4.68 -30.74
CA ALA A 559 -14.08 3.77 -31.64
C ALA A 559 -13.18 2.63 -32.12
N VAL A 560 -11.95 2.92 -32.55
CA VAL A 560 -10.98 1.91 -32.98
C VAL A 560 -10.62 0.96 -31.83
N GLY A 561 -10.39 1.48 -30.63
CA GLY A 561 -10.15 0.67 -29.44
C GLY A 561 -11.31 -0.26 -29.11
N GLY A 562 -12.55 0.24 -29.19
CA GLY A 562 -13.75 -0.59 -29.01
C GLY A 562 -13.91 -1.66 -30.09
N LEU A 563 -13.68 -1.30 -31.36
CA LEU A 563 -13.71 -2.23 -32.49
C LEU A 563 -12.64 -3.33 -32.35
N ALA A 564 -11.45 -2.99 -31.84
CA ALA A 564 -10.37 -3.96 -31.61
C ALA A 564 -10.73 -5.03 -30.56
N LEU A 565 -11.72 -4.77 -29.69
CA LEU A 565 -12.22 -5.74 -28.71
C LEU A 565 -13.31 -6.67 -29.27
N LEU A 566 -13.91 -6.36 -30.42
CA LEU A 566 -14.99 -7.18 -31.01
C LEU A 566 -14.63 -8.66 -31.19
N PRO A 567 -13.42 -9.04 -31.67
CA PRO A 567 -13.05 -10.45 -31.82
C PRO A 567 -13.00 -11.23 -30.50
N PHE A 568 -12.89 -10.52 -29.36
CA PHE A 568 -12.73 -11.13 -28.03
C PHE A 568 -14.04 -11.20 -27.25
N LEU A 569 -15.14 -10.65 -27.75
CA LEU A 569 -16.43 -10.66 -27.05
C LEU A 569 -16.96 -12.07 -26.75
N GLY A 570 -16.54 -13.07 -27.53
CA GLY A 570 -16.85 -14.48 -27.29
C GLY A 570 -16.02 -15.17 -26.20
N ALA A 571 -14.96 -14.54 -25.69
CA ALA A 571 -14.15 -15.13 -24.63
C ALA A 571 -14.91 -15.10 -23.28
N GLU A 572 -14.69 -16.11 -22.43
CA GLU A 572 -15.33 -16.23 -21.11
C GLU A 572 -15.19 -14.95 -20.29
N ARG A 573 -14.04 -14.28 -20.42
CA ARG A 573 -13.72 -13.02 -19.76
C ARG A 573 -14.75 -11.92 -20.01
N PHE A 574 -15.26 -11.82 -21.23
CA PHE A 574 -16.23 -10.81 -21.65
C PHE A 574 -17.67 -11.29 -21.42
N GLN A 575 -17.94 -12.58 -21.62
CA GLN A 575 -19.26 -13.16 -21.38
C GLN A 575 -19.64 -13.12 -19.89
N ARG A 576 -18.68 -13.31 -18.99
CA ARG A 576 -18.87 -13.29 -17.53
C ARG A 576 -18.62 -11.91 -16.90
N LEU A 577 -18.77 -10.82 -17.67
CA LEU A 577 -18.56 -9.47 -17.13
C LEU A 577 -19.58 -9.07 -16.06
N LEU A 578 -20.81 -9.53 -16.21
CA LEU A 578 -21.92 -9.27 -15.30
C LEU A 578 -22.34 -10.52 -14.52
N ASP A 579 -21.51 -11.57 -14.56
CA ASP A 579 -21.70 -12.78 -13.76
C ASP A 579 -21.12 -12.54 -12.36
N PHE A 580 -22.03 -12.41 -11.41
CA PHE A 580 -21.72 -12.22 -9.99
C PHE A 580 -22.03 -13.48 -9.18
N GLU A 581 -22.38 -14.59 -9.83
CA GLU A 581 -22.65 -15.88 -9.20
C GLU A 581 -21.42 -16.79 -9.27
N GLN A 582 -20.57 -16.62 -10.30
CA GLN A 582 -19.34 -17.39 -10.49
C GLN A 582 -18.16 -16.53 -10.98
N GLY A 583 -16.96 -17.10 -10.96
CA GLY A 583 -15.75 -16.47 -11.50
C GLY A 583 -15.23 -15.27 -10.70
N THR A 584 -14.44 -14.43 -11.38
CA THR A 584 -13.69 -13.32 -10.74
C THR A 584 -14.57 -12.22 -10.13
N GLY A 585 -15.77 -11.99 -10.69
CA GLY A 585 -16.74 -11.04 -10.13
C GLY A 585 -17.31 -11.51 -8.80
N PHE A 586 -17.73 -12.77 -8.73
CA PHE A 586 -18.21 -13.42 -7.51
C PHE A 586 -17.14 -13.41 -6.39
N LEU A 587 -15.91 -13.85 -6.69
CA LEU A 587 -14.82 -13.88 -5.71
C LEU A 587 -14.53 -12.49 -5.12
N ARG A 588 -14.60 -11.44 -5.96
CA ARG A 588 -14.42 -10.06 -5.51
C ARG A 588 -15.53 -9.58 -4.59
N LEU A 589 -16.78 -9.98 -4.81
CA LEU A 589 -17.88 -9.68 -3.89
C LEU A 589 -17.70 -10.36 -2.54
N GLN A 590 -17.26 -11.61 -2.51
CA GLN A 590 -16.95 -12.30 -1.25
C GLN A 590 -15.79 -11.61 -0.52
N LEU A 591 -14.71 -11.27 -1.24
CA LEU A 591 -13.59 -10.50 -0.70
C LEU A 591 -14.05 -9.17 -0.09
N TRP A 592 -14.98 -8.45 -0.74
CA TRP A 592 -15.51 -7.19 -0.23
C TRP A 592 -16.36 -7.37 1.03
N ARG A 593 -17.14 -8.45 1.13
CA ARG A 593 -17.87 -8.80 2.36
C ARG A 593 -16.90 -9.06 3.51
N SER A 594 -15.87 -9.86 3.27
CA SER A 594 -14.79 -10.12 4.23
C SER A 594 -14.07 -8.85 4.65
N ALA A 595 -13.69 -8.00 3.70
CA ALA A 595 -13.00 -6.74 3.95
C ALA A 595 -13.89 -5.72 4.68
N TRP A 596 -15.18 -5.68 4.37
CA TRP A 596 -16.15 -4.85 5.10
C TRP A 596 -16.27 -5.29 6.57
N GLN A 597 -16.42 -6.60 6.81
CA GLN A 597 -16.47 -7.14 8.17
C GLN A 597 -15.19 -6.79 8.94
N MET A 598 -14.03 -7.00 8.32
CA MET A 598 -12.72 -6.64 8.88
C MET A 598 -12.64 -5.14 9.22
N ALA A 599 -13.14 -4.27 8.33
CA ALA A 599 -13.12 -2.82 8.55
C ALA A 599 -14.02 -2.38 9.72
N VAL A 600 -15.18 -3.02 9.87
CA VAL A 600 -16.13 -2.76 10.98
C VAL A 600 -15.57 -3.24 12.32
N GLU A 601 -14.85 -4.37 12.34
CA GLU A 601 -14.20 -4.89 13.55
C GLU A 601 -12.95 -4.09 13.95
N HIS A 602 -12.29 -3.43 12.98
CA HIS A 602 -11.10 -2.62 13.20
C HIS A 602 -11.29 -1.16 12.74
N PRO A 603 -12.27 -0.41 13.30
CA PRO A 603 -12.75 0.84 12.68
C PRO A 603 -11.75 1.99 12.73
N LEU A 604 -10.95 2.10 13.80
CA LEU A 604 -10.09 3.27 14.03
C LEU A 604 -8.74 3.18 13.34
N LEU A 605 -8.01 2.08 13.56
CA LEU A 605 -6.64 1.88 13.06
C LEU A 605 -6.59 0.97 11.83
N GLY A 606 -7.67 0.26 11.51
CA GLY A 606 -7.61 -0.88 10.62
C GLY A 606 -6.79 -2.02 11.25
N VAL A 607 -6.45 -3.00 10.44
CA VAL A 607 -5.59 -4.14 10.82
C VAL A 607 -4.10 -3.78 10.74
N GLY A 608 -3.76 -2.64 10.14
CA GLY A 608 -2.40 -2.17 9.95
C GLY A 608 -1.82 -2.50 8.56
N PRO A 609 -0.75 -1.80 8.14
CA PRO A 609 -0.01 -2.10 6.92
C PRO A 609 0.42 -3.57 6.81
N ASP A 610 0.30 -4.16 5.62
CA ASP A 610 0.66 -5.53 5.25
C ASP A 610 -0.06 -6.63 6.03
N GLN A 611 -1.14 -6.31 6.77
CA GLN A 611 -1.83 -7.29 7.61
C GLN A 611 -3.03 -7.97 6.94
N PHE A 612 -3.56 -7.38 5.87
CA PHE A 612 -4.79 -7.84 5.22
C PHE A 612 -4.70 -9.31 4.80
N LEU A 613 -3.61 -9.73 4.14
CA LEU A 613 -3.38 -11.12 3.71
C LEU A 613 -3.61 -12.11 4.86
N TYR A 614 -2.95 -11.84 5.99
CA TYR A 614 -2.89 -12.74 7.12
C TYR A 614 -4.25 -12.86 7.80
N LEU A 615 -4.93 -11.73 8.02
CA LEU A 615 -6.25 -11.75 8.65
C LEU A 615 -7.32 -12.25 7.70
N TYR A 616 -7.27 -11.90 6.42
CA TYR A 616 -8.18 -12.42 5.41
C TYR A 616 -8.14 -13.95 5.43
N ARG A 617 -6.96 -14.58 5.25
CA ARG A 617 -6.86 -16.04 5.21
C ARG A 617 -7.22 -16.75 6.51
N SER A 618 -6.92 -16.14 7.67
CA SER A 618 -7.02 -16.80 8.98
C SER A 618 -8.25 -16.41 9.80
N HIS A 619 -9.06 -15.45 9.36
CA HIS A 619 -10.26 -15.02 10.08
C HIS A 619 -11.46 -14.75 9.17
N TYR A 620 -11.25 -14.25 7.95
CA TYR A 620 -12.34 -13.70 7.12
C TYR A 620 -12.53 -14.41 5.77
N LEU A 621 -11.74 -15.42 5.42
CA LEU A 621 -11.80 -16.11 4.13
C LEU A 621 -13.08 -16.93 4.05
N LEU A 622 -14.08 -16.44 3.32
CA LEU A 622 -15.36 -17.12 3.18
C LEU A 622 -15.20 -18.48 2.48
N PRO A 623 -15.99 -19.51 2.85
CA PRO A 623 -15.83 -20.85 2.28
C PRO A 623 -15.99 -20.90 0.76
N GLN A 624 -16.81 -20.01 0.19
CA GLN A 624 -17.04 -19.92 -1.24
C GLN A 624 -15.89 -19.23 -2.00
N ALA A 625 -14.95 -18.60 -1.30
CA ALA A 625 -13.82 -17.86 -1.87
C ALA A 625 -12.46 -18.56 -1.69
N TRP A 626 -12.48 -19.85 -1.34
CA TRP A 626 -11.30 -20.64 -0.99
C TRP A 626 -10.23 -20.73 -2.07
N GLN A 627 -10.59 -20.48 -3.34
CA GLN A 627 -9.68 -20.54 -4.49
C GLN A 627 -8.65 -19.41 -4.49
N GLU A 628 -8.93 -18.28 -3.82
CA GLU A 628 -8.03 -17.13 -3.75
C GLU A 628 -7.73 -16.75 -2.28
N PRO A 629 -7.05 -17.62 -1.50
CA PRO A 629 -6.79 -17.38 -0.08
C PRO A 629 -5.65 -16.37 0.16
N ASN A 630 -4.82 -16.13 -0.86
CA ASN A 630 -3.58 -15.37 -0.74
C ASN A 630 -3.70 -13.90 -1.21
N LEU A 631 -4.90 -13.33 -1.16
CA LEU A 631 -5.13 -11.93 -1.51
C LEU A 631 -4.64 -11.02 -0.39
N ASN A 632 -3.79 -10.05 -0.73
CA ASN A 632 -3.15 -9.14 0.24
C ASN A 632 -3.79 -7.74 0.32
N HIS A 633 -4.90 -7.52 -0.39
CA HIS A 633 -5.68 -6.29 -0.34
C HIS A 633 -7.10 -6.53 -0.90
N PRO A 634 -8.09 -5.67 -0.58
CA PRO A 634 -9.49 -5.92 -0.91
C PRO A 634 -9.89 -5.58 -2.35
N HIS A 635 -8.95 -5.17 -3.22
CA HIS A 635 -9.23 -4.73 -4.60
C HIS A 635 -10.34 -3.66 -4.65
N ASN A 636 -10.30 -2.70 -3.73
CA ASN A 636 -11.21 -1.56 -3.67
C ASN A 636 -10.55 -0.44 -2.86
N LEU A 637 -10.39 0.73 -3.47
CA LEU A 637 -9.70 1.89 -2.91
C LEU A 637 -10.19 2.26 -1.50
N PHE A 638 -11.51 2.25 -1.26
CA PHE A 638 -12.08 2.66 0.02
C PHE A 638 -11.84 1.60 1.10
N LEU A 639 -12.09 0.33 0.75
CA LEU A 639 -11.88 -0.78 1.67
C LEU A 639 -10.38 -0.97 1.97
N ASP A 640 -9.48 -0.71 1.02
CA ASP A 640 -8.03 -0.83 1.25
C ASP A 640 -7.58 0.22 2.27
N TRP A 641 -7.97 1.49 2.10
CA TRP A 641 -7.68 2.51 3.11
C TRP A 641 -8.26 2.19 4.49
N TRP A 642 -9.51 1.75 4.54
CA TRP A 642 -10.18 1.48 5.81
C TRP A 642 -9.64 0.23 6.51
N THR A 643 -9.53 -0.90 5.81
CA THR A 643 -8.97 -2.12 6.41
C THR A 643 -7.51 -1.92 6.82
N ARG A 644 -6.71 -1.16 6.06
CA ARG A 644 -5.29 -0.98 6.37
C ARG A 644 -5.02 0.04 7.47
N LEU A 645 -5.73 1.17 7.46
CA LEU A 645 -5.43 2.34 8.30
C LEU A 645 -6.64 2.89 9.07
N GLY A 646 -7.78 2.22 9.02
CA GLY A 646 -9.01 2.64 9.69
C GLY A 646 -9.67 3.86 9.05
N VAL A 647 -10.74 4.34 9.67
CA VAL A 647 -11.52 5.49 9.19
C VAL A 647 -10.68 6.78 9.14
N VAL A 648 -9.71 6.92 10.04
CA VAL A 648 -8.79 8.07 10.06
C VAL A 648 -7.87 8.03 8.84
N GLY A 649 -7.29 6.87 8.53
CA GLY A 649 -6.48 6.70 7.34
C GLY A 649 -7.27 6.87 6.05
N LEU A 650 -8.52 6.39 6.01
CA LEU A 650 -9.45 6.65 4.92
C LEU A 650 -9.70 8.15 4.71
N ALA A 651 -9.99 8.89 5.77
CA ALA A 651 -10.20 10.34 5.68
C ALA A 651 -8.94 11.07 5.20
N LEU A 652 -7.76 10.72 5.72
CA LEU A 652 -6.48 11.30 5.30
C LEU A 652 -6.15 10.96 3.84
N GLY A 653 -6.34 9.70 3.43
CA GLY A 653 -6.12 9.24 2.06
C GLY A 653 -7.03 9.93 1.06
N LEU A 654 -8.34 10.00 1.34
CA LEU A 654 -9.31 10.72 0.49
C LEU A 654 -9.05 12.22 0.47
N GLY A 655 -8.69 12.81 1.61
CA GLY A 655 -8.30 14.21 1.70
C GLY A 655 -7.07 14.51 0.84
N TRP A 656 -6.04 13.64 0.89
CA TRP A 656 -4.83 13.77 0.10
C TRP A 656 -5.11 13.66 -1.40
N LEU A 657 -5.87 12.65 -1.82
CA LEU A 657 -6.30 12.47 -3.21
C LEU A 657 -7.10 13.68 -3.71
N GLY A 658 -8.07 14.16 -2.92
CA GLY A 658 -8.89 15.33 -3.27
C GLY A 658 -8.07 16.62 -3.38
N ALA A 659 -7.17 16.88 -2.42
CA ALA A 659 -6.27 18.02 -2.47
C ALA A 659 -5.32 17.96 -3.67
N GLY A 660 -4.82 16.77 -4.02
CA GLY A 660 -3.99 16.51 -5.18
C GLY A 660 -4.70 16.80 -6.49
N VAL A 661 -5.88 16.23 -6.70
CA VAL A 661 -6.73 16.47 -7.88
C VAL A 661 -7.08 17.96 -8.03
N TRP A 662 -7.43 18.61 -6.92
CA TRP A 662 -7.67 20.05 -6.90
C TRP A 662 -6.42 20.86 -7.26
N GLY A 663 -5.25 20.46 -6.78
CA GLY A 663 -3.95 21.04 -7.13
C GLY A 663 -3.67 20.96 -8.63
N VAL A 664 -3.86 19.79 -9.24
CA VAL A 664 -3.70 19.57 -10.68
C VAL A 664 -4.69 20.43 -11.49
N TRP A 665 -5.95 20.51 -11.06
CA TRP A 665 -6.95 21.38 -11.70
C TRP A 665 -6.57 22.87 -11.64
N ARG A 666 -6.06 23.34 -10.49
CA ARG A 666 -5.54 24.72 -10.37
C ARG A 666 -4.35 24.94 -11.29
N TRP A 667 -3.45 23.97 -11.40
CA TRP A 667 -2.30 24.05 -12.29
C TRP A 667 -2.72 24.13 -13.77
N LEU A 668 -3.70 23.33 -14.20
CA LEU A 668 -4.29 23.41 -15.54
C LEU A 668 -4.86 24.81 -15.83
N ARG A 669 -5.64 25.38 -14.90
CA ARG A 669 -6.23 26.72 -15.07
C ARG A 669 -5.19 27.83 -15.18
N ARG A 670 -4.09 27.74 -14.42
CA ARG A 670 -3.02 28.74 -14.41
C ARG A 670 -2.14 28.68 -15.66
N THR A 671 -2.04 27.52 -16.31
CA THR A 671 -1.12 27.30 -17.43
C THR A 671 -1.79 27.36 -18.80
N LEU A 672 -3.02 27.89 -18.89
CA LEU A 672 -3.80 28.00 -20.13
C LEU A 672 -3.03 28.68 -21.29
N VAL A 673 -2.17 29.65 -20.98
CA VAL A 673 -1.33 30.35 -21.96
C VAL A 673 -0.22 29.44 -22.50
N HIS A 674 0.26 28.49 -21.70
CA HIS A 674 1.32 27.54 -22.04
C HIS A 674 0.75 26.20 -22.50
N ALA A 675 0.37 26.13 -23.77
CA ALA A 675 -0.24 24.98 -24.44
C ALA A 675 0.28 23.59 -24.01
N HIS A 676 1.60 23.40 -24.02
CA HIS A 676 2.23 22.12 -23.67
C HIS A 676 2.07 21.78 -22.18
N THR A 677 2.20 22.77 -21.30
CA THR A 677 2.04 22.59 -19.85
C THR A 677 0.57 22.35 -19.48
N ALA A 678 -0.36 23.05 -20.15
CA ALA A 678 -1.79 22.80 -19.98
C ALA A 678 -2.20 21.41 -20.46
N ALA A 679 -1.67 20.94 -21.59
CA ALA A 679 -1.89 19.57 -22.06
C ALA A 679 -1.37 18.53 -21.06
N LEU A 680 -0.17 18.75 -20.49
CA LEU A 680 0.37 17.91 -19.44
C LEU A 680 -0.53 17.89 -18.19
N ALA A 681 -0.97 19.06 -17.71
CA ALA A 681 -1.85 19.17 -16.56
C ALA A 681 -3.21 18.48 -16.77
N LEU A 682 -3.79 18.61 -17.97
CA LEU A 682 -4.99 17.88 -18.37
C LEU A 682 -4.76 16.37 -18.39
N GLY A 683 -3.60 15.93 -18.90
CA GLY A 683 -3.17 14.53 -18.87
C GLY A 683 -3.05 14.00 -17.44
N CYS A 684 -2.46 14.77 -16.52
CA CYS A 684 -2.37 14.39 -15.11
C CYS A 684 -3.76 14.29 -14.45
N LEU A 685 -4.71 15.16 -14.82
CA LEU A 685 -6.08 15.07 -14.33
C LEU A 685 -6.80 13.82 -14.87
N ALA A 686 -6.59 13.49 -16.15
CA ALA A 686 -7.12 12.27 -16.75
C ALA A 686 -6.49 11.01 -16.13
N ALA A 687 -5.18 11.03 -15.85
CA ALA A 687 -4.47 9.96 -15.15
C ALA A 687 -5.01 9.73 -13.75
N ALA A 688 -5.30 10.81 -13.01
CA ALA A 688 -5.91 10.72 -11.69
C ALA A 688 -7.32 10.13 -11.77
N ALA A 689 -8.15 10.57 -12.72
CA ALA A 689 -9.50 10.02 -12.92
C ALA A 689 -9.47 8.53 -13.29
N ALA A 690 -8.58 8.14 -14.21
CA ALA A 690 -8.39 6.75 -14.60
C ALA A 690 -7.94 5.87 -13.43
N GLY A 691 -6.93 6.32 -12.66
CA GLY A 691 -6.41 5.61 -11.49
C GLY A 691 -7.41 5.48 -10.34
N LEU A 692 -8.25 6.50 -10.11
CA LEU A 692 -9.35 6.43 -9.14
C LEU A 692 -10.42 5.44 -9.60
N ALA A 693 -10.83 5.49 -10.87
CA ALA A 693 -11.88 4.64 -11.41
C ALA A 693 -11.46 3.16 -11.43
N HIS A 694 -10.25 2.84 -11.91
CA HIS A 694 -9.71 1.47 -11.83
C HIS A 694 -9.58 1.00 -10.38
N GLY A 695 -9.09 1.88 -9.50
CA GLY A 695 -8.92 1.59 -8.08
C GLY A 695 -10.20 1.24 -7.32
N LEU A 696 -11.39 1.49 -7.88
CA LEU A 696 -12.65 1.03 -7.27
C LEU A 696 -12.79 -0.49 -7.26
N ILE A 697 -12.09 -1.20 -8.16
CA ILE A 697 -12.17 -2.66 -8.30
C ILE A 697 -10.80 -3.36 -8.33
N ASP A 698 -9.73 -2.64 -8.04
CA ASP A 698 -8.35 -3.17 -8.05
C ASP A 698 -7.45 -2.34 -7.11
N VAL A 699 -6.17 -2.70 -7.00
CA VAL A 699 -5.20 -1.92 -6.22
C VAL A 699 -5.04 -0.50 -6.78
N SER A 700 -5.03 0.50 -5.91
CA SER A 700 -4.96 1.91 -6.35
C SER A 700 -3.66 2.61 -5.97
N TYR A 701 -3.12 2.31 -4.79
CA TYR A 701 -1.91 2.97 -4.26
C TYR A 701 -0.95 2.00 -3.55
N ALA A 702 -1.40 0.81 -3.14
CA ALA A 702 -0.64 -0.13 -2.31
C ALA A 702 0.44 -0.92 -3.10
N LEU A 703 1.00 -0.25 -4.11
CA LEU A 703 2.19 -0.64 -4.86
C LEU A 703 3.09 0.59 -4.91
N SER A 704 4.40 0.40 -4.67
CA SER A 704 5.34 1.52 -4.49
C SER A 704 5.39 2.41 -5.73
N ASP A 705 5.42 1.84 -6.91
CA ASP A 705 5.37 2.57 -8.18
C ASP A 705 4.08 3.41 -8.31
N LEU A 706 2.91 2.85 -8.01
CA LEU A 706 1.62 3.56 -8.07
C LEU A 706 1.56 4.71 -7.08
N MET A 707 2.04 4.51 -5.84
CA MET A 707 2.12 5.58 -4.85
C MET A 707 3.06 6.71 -5.30
N LEU A 708 4.24 6.37 -5.83
CA LEU A 708 5.18 7.35 -6.37
C LEU A 708 4.60 8.10 -7.57
N VAL A 709 3.82 7.43 -8.42
CA VAL A 709 3.11 8.08 -9.54
C VAL A 709 2.03 9.04 -9.01
N TRP A 710 1.27 8.69 -7.97
CA TRP A 710 0.34 9.65 -7.34
C TRP A 710 1.06 10.92 -6.85
N VAL A 711 2.18 10.74 -6.14
CA VAL A 711 3.03 11.86 -5.68
C VAL A 711 3.55 12.69 -6.86
N LEU A 712 4.00 12.02 -7.94
CA LEU A 712 4.45 12.68 -9.17
C LEU A 712 3.34 13.55 -9.76
N LEU A 713 2.15 13.00 -9.97
CA LEU A 713 1.00 13.70 -10.55
C LEU A 713 0.64 14.96 -9.74
N PHE A 714 0.66 14.87 -8.41
CA PHE A 714 0.26 15.98 -7.53
C PHE A 714 1.33 17.07 -7.37
N HIS A 715 2.60 16.77 -7.66
CA HIS A 715 3.70 17.71 -7.48
C HIS A 715 4.44 18.11 -8.77
N LEU A 716 4.08 17.56 -9.94
CA LEU A 716 4.64 18.00 -11.24
C LEU A 716 4.42 19.50 -11.52
N GLY A 717 3.29 20.04 -11.07
CA GLY A 717 2.96 21.47 -11.17
C GLY A 717 3.68 22.37 -10.15
N ALA A 718 4.50 21.81 -9.26
CA ALA A 718 5.28 22.59 -8.29
C ALA A 718 6.21 23.58 -9.01
N ALA A 719 6.38 24.76 -8.41
CA ALA A 719 7.22 25.85 -8.94
C ALA A 719 6.84 26.32 -10.36
N ALA A 720 5.63 26.01 -10.86
CA ALA A 720 5.14 26.64 -12.08
C ALA A 720 4.91 28.15 -11.81
N PRO A 721 5.25 29.05 -12.76
CA PRO A 721 5.13 30.49 -12.55
C PRO A 721 3.71 30.87 -12.10
N GLU A 722 3.63 31.68 -11.05
CA GLU A 722 2.39 32.36 -10.69
C GLU A 722 2.15 33.49 -11.70
N ALA A 723 0.90 33.60 -12.16
CA ALA A 723 0.48 34.64 -13.09
C ALA A 723 0.29 35.98 -12.36
#